data_AF-A0A316VKK6-F1
#
_entry.id   AF-A0A316VKK6-F1
#
_cell.length_a   1.000
_cell.length_b   1.000
_cell.length_c   1.000
_cell.angle_alpha   90.00
_cell.angle_beta   90.00
_cell.angle_gamma   90.00
#
_symmetry.space_group_name_H-M   'P 1'
#
loop_
_entity.id
_entity.type
_entity.pdbx_description
1 polymer ?
#
loop_
_entity_poly.entity_id
_entity_poly.type
_entity_poly.pdbx_seq_one_letter_code
_entity_poly.pdbx_strand_id
1 'polypeptide(L)'
;MPDAETGKQQQQSQEKQDVIHSIEEAVGVFGRLQVIMSVLLRLGAFLYLRWVPNTLLMKLMHFFYAFYFLAWSIRQLSISKQVVSLIDQADILPAKADLKLLADRVEVDNQSNGLIKTNGNKDAVEHKSEQNGTTVESEKEALIRSLSVWELTRVVLFGRSTRSSTINLLSFGFHTLLFLFFLDAAWSPYIFPSHHEHNLHFAHVGALGPKTATIHVRYPFPLGQRDDYLNGGLIEQDIGSFDGALRDAQSLFDNPEPLRVVYREVRNIVLESNSAANSIDGRIRTQAKRWERGPLLKLDAESDWTGSAKIEGLWPATEYEWRLAFAHNSTFTSVPSHARKFITWPDPRLSDDKDALGALRTTRNEDGSAPFDDPNHFTFGSSSCIKPDFPWTPTQFWAWSWLLRLFNIGNEPGGFALRNRIQGFDKLAERVLDGRDRPSMRFFVQLGDVIYGDVPYWGGPFILTYRKLYRNLFASDSFRRVYERLPMMSIYDDHEVVNNWGGNKLVGSAVDEDSHQITKVTTPEAVPPATKAWYEYIGSSNPDPLEPGQHYYTFRYGDTAFFVMDCRRHRSPWQIEDDEDKTMLGQQQKDAFIRWLGAVNSTATFKFVVSSVPFTTLWGGPLDYDSKTDSWAAYTHERDYLMTIMQYIPNIIVLSGDRHEFASVGIAPVGTRSDYHPVTEFSTSPLNMFYLPVRTLSQAHNLGATGAERLYKYLPDGNIKWSEFEVDTRDVSKPVVHVKVIIDGDVAWKVSVHGTPIHRTRNAIGGLAQTFLELLNWRPRRWF
;
A
#
# COMPACT_ATOMS: atom_id res chain seq x y z
N MET A 1 -24.34 56.58 54.33
CA MET A 1 -23.73 55.24 54.40
C MET A 1 -23.97 54.50 53.09
N PRO A 2 -23.11 54.66 52.06
CA PRO A 2 -23.14 53.83 50.85
C PRO A 2 -22.04 52.76 50.82
N ASP A 3 -21.05 52.81 51.72
CA ASP A 3 -19.82 52.01 51.62
C ASP A 3 -19.95 50.56 52.14
N ALA A 4 -21.04 50.22 52.82
CA ALA A 4 -21.24 48.88 53.38
C ALA A 4 -21.78 47.86 52.36
N GLU A 5 -22.51 48.31 51.33
CA GLU A 5 -23.02 47.44 50.26
C GLU A 5 -21.94 47.09 49.24
N THR A 6 -21.08 48.04 48.88
CA THR A 6 -19.92 47.83 48.01
C THR A 6 -18.89 46.90 48.64
N GLY A 7 -18.64 47.01 49.95
CA GLY A 7 -17.77 46.09 50.68
C GLY A 7 -18.29 44.65 50.74
N LYS A 8 -19.61 44.46 50.94
CA LYS A 8 -20.24 43.11 50.91
C LYS A 8 -20.22 42.47 49.53
N GLN A 9 -20.44 43.24 48.46
CA GLN A 9 -20.37 42.73 47.09
C GLN A 9 -18.92 42.37 46.69
N GLN A 10 -17.93 43.16 47.11
CA GLN A 10 -16.51 42.82 46.91
C GLN A 10 -16.10 41.56 47.69
N GLN A 11 -16.56 41.40 48.93
CA GLN A 11 -16.25 40.24 49.76
C GLN A 11 -16.89 38.95 49.22
N GLN A 12 -18.15 39.01 48.75
CA GLN A 12 -18.78 37.87 48.05
C GLN A 12 -18.11 37.57 46.71
N SER A 13 -17.65 38.58 45.97
CA SER A 13 -16.88 38.38 44.73
C SER A 13 -15.52 37.73 44.99
N GLN A 14 -14.86 38.10 46.10
CA GLN A 14 -13.56 37.56 46.50
C GLN A 14 -13.69 36.11 47.00
N GLU A 15 -14.69 35.81 47.84
CA GLU A 15 -14.98 34.42 48.26
C GLU A 15 -15.36 33.53 47.08
N LYS A 16 -16.12 34.05 46.10
CA LYS A 16 -16.42 33.33 44.86
C LYS A 16 -15.16 33.08 44.02
N GLN A 17 -14.22 34.01 43.99
CA GLN A 17 -12.92 33.84 43.32
C GLN A 17 -12.02 32.84 44.06
N ASP A 18 -11.99 32.84 45.39
CA ASP A 18 -11.19 31.90 46.20
C ASP A 18 -11.72 30.47 46.10
N VAL A 19 -13.05 30.31 46.04
CA VAL A 19 -13.69 29.02 45.74
C VAL A 19 -13.35 28.53 44.33
N ILE A 20 -13.36 29.43 43.34
CA ILE A 20 -12.93 29.09 41.97
C ILE A 20 -11.44 28.70 41.95
N HIS A 21 -10.60 29.43 42.68
CA HIS A 21 -9.18 29.14 42.83
C HIS A 21 -8.93 27.79 43.52
N SER A 22 -9.73 27.41 44.52
CA SER A 22 -9.69 26.10 45.17
C SER A 22 -10.04 24.93 44.23
N ILE A 23 -11.04 25.12 43.35
CA ILE A 23 -11.38 24.16 42.29
C ILE A 23 -10.27 24.09 41.23
N GLU A 24 -9.62 25.22 40.95
CA GLU A 24 -8.49 25.28 40.03
C GLU A 24 -7.21 24.68 40.63
N GLU A 25 -6.91 24.84 41.92
CA GLU A 25 -5.78 24.25 42.65
C GLU A 25 -5.95 22.76 42.93
N ALA A 26 -7.18 22.24 42.90
CA ALA A 26 -7.48 20.81 42.82
C ALA A 26 -7.01 20.15 41.49
N VAL A 27 -6.02 20.73 40.81
CA VAL A 27 -5.13 20.03 39.85
C VAL A 27 -4.32 18.97 40.61
N GLY A 28 -5.01 17.96 41.12
CA GLY A 28 -4.37 16.74 41.60
C GLY A 28 -3.65 16.03 40.47
N VAL A 29 -2.95 14.95 40.83
CA VAL A 29 -2.21 14.06 39.91
C VAL A 29 -3.06 13.66 38.69
N PHE A 30 -4.35 13.38 38.88
CA PHE A 30 -5.27 12.99 37.82
C PHE A 30 -5.58 14.09 36.80
N GLY A 31 -5.58 15.37 37.21
CA GLY A 31 -5.78 16.47 36.28
C GLY A 31 -4.61 16.64 35.30
N ARG A 32 -3.37 16.47 35.81
CA ARG A 32 -2.15 16.46 34.98
C ARG A 32 -2.12 15.22 34.09
N LEU A 33 -2.42 14.05 34.64
CA LEU A 33 -2.48 12.80 33.90
C LEU A 33 -3.50 12.87 32.75
N GLN A 34 -4.69 13.41 32.98
CA GLN A 34 -5.71 13.60 31.93
C GLN A 34 -5.18 14.46 30.78
N VAL A 35 -4.52 15.58 31.08
CA VAL A 35 -3.95 16.49 30.06
C VAL A 35 -2.84 15.78 29.27
N ILE A 36 -1.92 15.10 29.96
CA ILE A 36 -0.82 14.36 29.31
C ILE A 36 -1.40 13.28 28.39
N MET A 37 -2.33 12.46 28.88
CA MET A 37 -2.95 11.40 28.07
C MET A 37 -3.79 11.95 26.91
N SER A 38 -4.46 13.09 27.08
CA SER A 38 -5.17 13.78 26.00
C SER A 38 -4.21 14.20 24.88
N VAL A 39 -3.10 14.85 25.24
CA VAL A 39 -2.09 15.29 24.26
C VAL A 39 -1.45 14.10 23.56
N LEU A 40 -1.07 13.06 24.31
CA LEU A 40 -0.48 11.83 23.75
C LEU A 40 -1.46 11.08 22.85
N LEU A 41 -2.75 11.01 23.20
CA LEU A 41 -3.77 10.38 22.37
C LEU A 41 -3.94 11.15 21.04
N ARG A 42 -3.97 12.49 21.09
CA ARG A 42 -4.12 13.33 19.89
C ARG A 42 -2.90 13.26 18.99
N LEU A 43 -1.71 13.41 19.56
CA LEU A 43 -0.46 13.28 18.83
C LEU A 43 -0.34 11.88 18.26
N GLY A 44 -0.57 10.84 19.07
CA GLY A 44 -0.53 9.45 18.64
C GLY A 44 -1.52 9.14 17.52
N ALA A 45 -2.76 9.62 17.60
CA ALA A 45 -3.74 9.46 16.54
C ALA A 45 -3.34 10.21 15.26
N PHE A 46 -2.83 11.44 15.36
CA PHE A 46 -2.34 12.18 14.20
C PHE A 46 -1.17 11.45 13.53
N LEU A 47 -0.16 11.05 14.32
CA LEU A 47 0.99 10.29 13.84
C LEU A 47 0.54 8.99 13.15
N TYR A 48 -0.35 8.23 13.77
CA TYR A 48 -0.80 6.94 13.23
C TYR A 48 -1.63 7.09 11.95
N LEU A 49 -2.60 8.01 11.94
CA LEU A 49 -3.57 8.14 10.85
C LEU A 49 -3.01 8.91 9.65
N ARG A 50 -2.03 9.79 9.86
CA ARG A 50 -1.52 10.71 8.83
C ARG A 50 -0.07 10.49 8.46
N TRP A 51 0.73 9.87 9.34
CA TRP A 51 2.17 9.80 9.13
C TRP A 51 2.75 8.38 9.14
N VAL A 52 2.75 7.62 10.24
CA VAL A 52 3.32 6.27 10.24
C VAL A 52 2.43 5.31 11.03
N PRO A 53 1.75 4.35 10.38
CA PRO A 53 0.97 3.33 11.05
C PRO A 53 1.89 2.21 11.58
N ASN A 54 2.59 2.48 12.68
CA ASN A 54 3.53 1.53 13.27
C ASN A 54 2.95 0.74 14.46
N THR A 55 3.55 -0.41 14.72
CA THR A 55 3.17 -1.37 15.76
C THR A 55 3.27 -0.80 17.18
N LEU A 56 4.21 0.11 17.45
CA LEU A 56 4.38 0.72 18.77
C LEU A 56 3.19 1.63 19.11
N LEU A 57 2.84 2.55 18.20
CA LEU A 57 1.67 3.42 18.36
C LEU A 57 0.39 2.58 18.49
N MET A 58 0.27 1.49 17.72
CA MET A 58 -0.87 0.59 17.85
C MET A 58 -1.06 0.07 19.29
N LYS A 59 0.03 -0.28 19.98
CA LYS A 59 -0.02 -0.74 21.38
C LYS A 59 -0.28 0.43 22.36
N LEU A 60 0.41 1.55 22.18
CA LEU A 60 0.33 2.69 23.10
C LEU A 60 -1.02 3.42 23.06
N MET A 61 -1.69 3.47 21.91
CA MET A 61 -2.97 4.18 21.77
C MET A 61 -4.07 3.63 22.70
N HIS A 62 -4.11 2.31 22.91
CA HIS A 62 -5.03 1.68 23.85
C HIS A 62 -4.74 2.14 25.29
N PHE A 63 -3.46 2.24 25.65
CA PHE A 63 -3.03 2.74 26.95
C PHE A 63 -3.40 4.22 27.15
N PHE A 64 -3.09 5.08 26.16
CA PHE A 64 -3.41 6.50 26.23
C PHE A 64 -4.91 6.73 26.44
N TYR A 65 -5.75 5.98 25.72
CA TYR A 65 -7.20 6.09 25.87
C TYR A 65 -7.70 5.56 27.22
N ALA A 66 -7.23 4.39 27.67
CA ALA A 66 -7.66 3.81 28.94
C ALA A 66 -7.32 4.70 30.14
N PHE A 67 -6.09 5.25 30.18
CA PHE A 67 -5.68 6.17 31.24
C PHE A 67 -6.35 7.54 31.12
N TYR A 68 -6.63 8.02 29.91
CA TYR A 68 -7.47 9.21 29.72
C TYR A 68 -8.87 9.00 30.30
N PHE A 69 -9.53 7.88 29.97
CA PHE A 69 -10.88 7.54 30.47
C PHE A 69 -10.91 7.43 32.00
N LEU A 70 -9.92 6.75 32.59
CA LEU A 70 -9.83 6.62 34.05
C LEU A 70 -9.64 7.97 34.73
N ALA A 71 -8.70 8.79 34.24
CA ALA A 71 -8.44 10.12 34.78
C ALA A 71 -9.65 11.06 34.61
N TRP A 72 -10.32 11.01 33.45
CA TRP A 72 -11.56 11.74 33.19
C TRP A 72 -12.67 11.31 34.15
N SER A 73 -12.89 10.01 34.35
CA SER A 73 -13.95 9.47 35.21
C SER A 73 -13.76 9.88 36.67
N ILE A 74 -12.54 9.70 37.21
CA ILE A 74 -12.19 10.10 38.58
C ILE A 74 -12.41 11.60 38.76
N ARG A 75 -11.98 12.39 37.77
CA ARG A 75 -12.12 13.84 37.83
C ARG A 75 -13.57 14.29 37.73
N GLN A 76 -14.38 13.66 36.87
CA GLN A 76 -15.79 13.97 36.75
C GLN A 76 -16.52 13.72 38.07
N LEU A 77 -16.21 12.61 38.75
CA LEU A 77 -16.72 12.32 40.09
C LEU A 77 -16.24 13.35 41.12
N SER A 78 -14.97 13.74 41.08
CA SER A 78 -14.40 14.73 42.00
C SER A 78 -15.04 16.12 41.83
N ILE A 79 -15.15 16.61 40.58
CA ILE A 79 -15.79 17.89 40.28
C ILE A 79 -17.26 17.84 40.70
N SER A 80 -17.96 16.74 40.44
CA SER A 80 -19.36 16.59 40.87
C SER A 80 -19.49 16.70 42.39
N LYS A 81 -18.61 16.04 43.16
CA LYS A 81 -18.58 16.14 44.63
C LYS A 81 -18.26 17.56 45.11
N GLN A 82 -17.28 18.22 44.48
CA GLN A 82 -16.91 19.60 44.83
C GLN A 82 -18.03 20.59 44.54
N VAL A 83 -18.69 20.47 43.38
CA VAL A 83 -19.82 21.33 43.01
C VAL A 83 -20.99 21.14 43.99
N VAL A 84 -21.32 19.89 44.36
CA VAL A 84 -22.34 19.61 45.39
C VAL A 84 -21.97 20.22 46.73
N SER A 85 -20.73 20.03 47.20
CA SER A 85 -20.26 20.62 48.46
C SER A 85 -20.29 22.15 48.47
N LEU A 86 -20.07 22.80 47.32
CA LEU A 86 -20.12 24.25 47.21
C LEU A 86 -21.54 24.80 47.20
N ILE A 87 -22.47 24.06 46.59
CA ILE A 87 -23.90 24.36 46.68
C ILE A 87 -24.37 24.22 48.12
N ASP A 88 -24.01 23.12 48.80
CA ASP A 88 -24.35 22.91 50.21
C ASP A 88 -23.79 24.03 51.10
N GLN A 89 -22.58 24.52 50.82
CA GLN A 89 -21.98 25.65 51.55
C GLN A 89 -22.66 26.99 51.24
N ALA A 90 -23.05 27.23 49.99
CA ALA A 90 -23.80 28.41 49.57
C ALA A 90 -25.18 28.48 50.23
N ASP A 91 -25.85 27.33 50.42
CA ASP A 91 -27.13 27.22 51.12
C ASP A 91 -27.02 27.44 52.65
N ILE A 92 -25.88 27.09 53.25
CA ILE A 92 -25.64 27.27 54.70
C ILE A 92 -25.36 28.74 55.05
N LEU A 93 -24.78 29.54 54.15
CA LEU A 93 -24.44 30.94 54.40
C LEU A 93 -25.63 31.84 54.77
N PRO A 94 -26.78 31.82 54.05
CA PRO A 94 -27.96 32.57 54.47
C PRO A 94 -28.55 32.06 55.78
N ALA A 95 -28.56 30.74 56.03
CA ALA A 95 -29.04 30.17 57.29
C ALA A 95 -28.19 30.60 58.50
N LYS A 96 -26.88 30.74 58.32
CA LYS A 96 -25.95 31.21 59.36
C LYS A 96 -26.07 32.71 59.61
N ALA A 97 -26.37 33.50 58.57
CA ALA A 97 -26.64 34.94 58.68
C ALA A 97 -27.97 35.21 59.40
N ASP A 98 -29.02 34.44 59.11
CA ASP A 98 -30.31 34.51 59.80
C ASP A 98 -30.21 34.07 61.28
N LEU A 99 -29.43 33.03 61.58
CA LEU A 99 -29.12 32.61 62.96
C LEU A 99 -28.35 33.67 63.74
N LYS A 100 -27.46 34.42 63.09
CA LYS A 100 -26.71 35.52 63.72
C LYS A 100 -27.60 36.75 63.94
N LEU A 101 -28.50 37.06 63.01
CA LEU A 101 -29.55 38.08 63.15
C LEU A 101 -30.58 37.74 64.23
N LEU A 102 -30.89 36.45 64.42
CA LEU A 102 -31.73 35.95 65.51
C LEU A 102 -31.00 36.02 66.85
N ALA A 103 -29.70 35.71 66.89
CA ALA A 103 -28.89 35.81 68.10
C ALA A 103 -28.66 37.26 68.55
N ASP A 104 -28.45 38.19 67.61
CA ASP A 104 -28.27 39.62 67.90
C ASP A 104 -29.57 40.34 68.30
N ARG A 105 -30.74 39.71 68.16
CA ARG A 105 -32.06 40.24 68.58
C ARG A 105 -32.53 39.76 69.95
N VAL A 106 -31.73 38.95 70.66
CA VAL A 106 -32.05 38.51 72.02
C VAL A 106 -31.30 39.39 73.02
N GLU A 107 -31.92 40.49 73.45
CA GLU A 107 -31.54 41.15 74.70
C GLU A 107 -32.09 40.33 75.87
N VAL A 108 -31.17 39.86 76.73
CA VAL A 108 -31.52 39.17 77.97
C VAL A 108 -31.79 40.24 79.03
N ASP A 109 -33.07 40.52 79.29
CA ASP A 109 -33.48 41.31 80.46
C ASP A 109 -33.50 40.41 81.71
N ASN A 110 -32.67 40.76 82.68
CA ASN A 110 -32.50 40.05 83.94
C ASN A 110 -33.45 40.66 84.99
N GLN A 111 -34.76 40.43 84.86
CA GLN A 111 -35.68 40.55 86.00
C GLN A 111 -37.05 39.91 85.76
N SER A 112 -37.49 39.15 86.77
CA SER A 112 -38.83 38.61 87.04
C SER A 112 -39.27 37.29 86.36
N ASN A 113 -39.71 36.37 87.23
CA ASN A 113 -40.36 35.10 86.95
C ASN A 113 -41.64 35.31 86.10
N GLY A 114 -41.71 34.68 84.93
CA GLY A 114 -42.96 34.64 84.16
C GLY A 114 -42.87 33.74 82.93
N LEU A 115 -43.77 32.75 82.87
CA LEU A 115 -44.05 31.85 81.75
C LEU A 115 -44.01 32.54 80.37
N ILE A 116 -43.22 32.02 79.43
CA ILE A 116 -43.35 32.34 78.00
C ILE A 116 -44.08 31.19 77.29
N LYS A 117 -45.33 31.46 76.90
CA LYS A 117 -46.09 30.68 75.92
C LYS A 117 -45.54 30.99 74.53
N THR A 118 -45.26 29.95 73.74
CA THR A 118 -44.96 30.08 72.31
C THR A 118 -46.28 30.17 71.52
N ASN A 119 -46.49 31.30 70.85
CA ASN A 119 -47.51 31.46 69.81
C ASN A 119 -46.79 31.88 68.52
N GLY A 120 -47.02 31.18 67.41
CA GLY A 120 -46.73 31.72 66.08
C GLY A 120 -46.21 30.73 65.04
N ASN A 121 -47.10 30.36 64.11
CA ASN A 121 -46.91 29.94 62.72
C ASN A 121 -45.95 28.79 62.36
N LYS A 122 -46.53 27.61 62.11
CA LYS A 122 -45.92 26.53 61.32
C LYS A 122 -45.99 26.77 59.80
N ASP A 123 -46.84 27.68 59.33
CA ASP A 123 -47.11 27.86 57.87
C ASP A 123 -46.09 28.76 57.13
N ALA A 124 -45.12 29.36 57.83
CA ALA A 124 -44.08 30.19 57.21
C ALA A 124 -42.82 29.39 56.80
N VAL A 125 -42.73 28.12 57.18
CA VAL A 125 -41.56 27.27 56.95
C VAL A 125 -41.72 26.39 55.70
N GLU A 126 -42.93 25.95 55.36
CA GLU A 126 -43.17 25.11 54.16
C GLU A 126 -43.14 25.91 52.85
N HIS A 127 -43.58 27.18 52.82
CA HIS A 127 -43.56 27.97 51.58
C HIS A 127 -42.17 28.50 51.16
N LYS A 128 -41.17 28.44 52.05
CA LYS A 128 -39.78 28.85 51.72
C LYS A 128 -38.91 27.71 51.19
N SER A 129 -39.25 26.44 51.43
CA SER A 129 -38.46 25.33 50.88
C SER A 129 -38.68 25.11 49.38
N GLU A 130 -39.88 25.39 48.86
CA GLU A 130 -40.16 25.31 47.42
C GLU A 130 -39.53 26.47 46.62
N GLN A 131 -39.50 27.70 47.17
CA GLN A 131 -38.80 28.82 46.52
C GLN A 131 -37.27 28.66 46.53
N ASN A 132 -36.69 28.12 47.61
CA ASN A 132 -35.25 27.87 47.70
C ASN A 132 -34.77 26.79 46.71
N GLY A 133 -35.58 25.76 46.42
CA GLY A 133 -35.24 24.73 45.44
C GLY A 133 -35.03 25.29 44.02
N THR A 134 -35.88 26.23 43.61
CA THR A 134 -35.77 26.91 42.30
C THR A 134 -34.61 27.90 42.20
N THR A 135 -34.23 28.59 43.29
CA THR A 135 -33.07 29.49 43.30
C THR A 135 -31.75 28.72 43.23
N VAL A 136 -31.63 27.59 43.92
CA VAL A 136 -30.44 26.72 43.88
C VAL A 136 -30.18 26.17 42.48
N GLU A 137 -31.22 25.76 41.76
CA GLU A 137 -31.09 25.30 40.37
C GLU A 137 -30.67 26.44 39.42
N SER A 138 -31.20 27.65 39.63
CA SER A 138 -30.86 28.84 38.83
C SER A 138 -29.42 29.36 39.08
N GLU A 139 -28.93 29.29 40.32
CA GLU A 139 -27.57 29.68 40.68
C GLU A 139 -26.54 28.63 40.24
N LYS A 140 -26.90 27.34 40.31
CA LYS A 140 -26.14 26.24 39.72
C LYS A 140 -25.99 26.43 38.21
N GLU A 141 -27.05 26.84 37.50
CA GLU A 141 -26.95 27.20 36.08
C GLU A 141 -26.06 28.42 35.83
N ALA A 142 -26.15 29.47 36.66
CA ALA A 142 -25.35 30.69 36.49
C ALA A 142 -23.84 30.44 36.72
N LEU A 143 -23.49 29.59 37.68
CA LEU A 143 -22.09 29.20 37.97
C LEU A 143 -21.51 28.28 36.88
N ILE A 144 -22.35 27.46 36.23
CA ILE A 144 -21.97 26.56 35.13
C ILE A 144 -21.87 27.31 33.78
N ARG A 145 -22.69 28.35 33.57
CA ARG A 145 -22.74 29.11 32.30
C ARG A 145 -21.60 30.11 32.11
N SER A 146 -20.86 30.49 33.15
CA SER A 146 -19.80 31.52 33.06
C SER A 146 -18.40 30.96 32.75
N LEU A 147 -18.28 29.99 31.84
CA LEU A 147 -16.96 29.49 31.43
C LEU A 147 -16.23 30.57 30.64
N SER A 148 -15.00 30.86 31.04
CA SER A 148 -14.14 31.79 30.33
C SER A 148 -13.70 31.21 28.98
N VAL A 149 -13.39 32.10 28.03
CA VAL A 149 -12.78 31.72 26.74
C VAL A 149 -11.50 30.90 26.96
N TRP A 150 -10.73 31.21 28.01
CA TRP A 150 -9.52 30.48 28.40
C TRP A 150 -9.80 29.06 28.88
N GLU A 151 -10.86 28.84 29.65
CA GLU A 151 -11.29 27.48 30.06
C GLU A 151 -11.73 26.67 28.85
N LEU A 152 -12.54 27.24 27.96
CA LEU A 152 -12.95 26.59 26.71
C LEU A 152 -11.74 26.22 25.84
N THR A 153 -10.77 27.12 25.74
CA THR A 153 -9.51 26.88 25.00
C THR A 153 -8.72 25.72 25.62
N ARG A 154 -8.64 25.65 26.96
CA ARG A 154 -7.98 24.54 27.65
C ARG A 154 -8.70 23.20 27.45
N VAL A 155 -10.03 23.18 27.36
CA VAL A 155 -10.78 21.96 27.01
C VAL A 155 -10.44 21.52 25.59
N VAL A 156 -10.51 22.45 24.64
CA VAL A 156 -10.30 22.15 23.22
C VAL A 156 -8.87 21.69 22.97
N LEU A 157 -7.87 22.34 23.56
CA LEU A 157 -6.44 22.00 23.34
C LEU A 157 -5.98 20.79 24.15
N PHE A 158 -6.37 20.71 25.42
CA PHE A 158 -5.77 19.78 26.39
C PHE A 158 -6.75 18.74 26.95
N GLY A 159 -8.01 18.75 26.52
CA GLY A 159 -9.04 17.82 27.01
C GLY A 159 -9.29 17.94 28.51
N ARG A 160 -9.00 19.11 29.11
CA ARG A 160 -9.08 19.35 30.55
C ARG A 160 -10.55 19.45 30.98
N SER A 161 -10.97 18.67 31.98
CA SER A 161 -12.34 18.81 32.52
C SER A 161 -12.53 20.16 33.22
N THR A 162 -13.74 20.70 33.07
CA THR A 162 -14.25 21.97 33.60
C THR A 162 -15.40 21.74 34.56
N ARG A 163 -16.01 22.82 35.04
CA ARG A 163 -17.21 22.80 35.90
C ARG A 163 -18.48 22.37 35.15
N SER A 164 -18.49 22.41 33.82
CA SER A 164 -19.65 22.00 33.02
C SER A 164 -19.59 20.52 32.65
N SER A 165 -20.57 19.73 33.14
CA SER A 165 -20.69 18.31 32.80
C SER A 165 -20.91 18.08 31.31
N THR A 166 -21.68 18.94 30.65
CA THR A 166 -21.96 18.84 29.21
C THR A 166 -20.70 19.03 28.38
N ILE A 167 -19.88 20.04 28.69
CA ILE A 167 -18.63 20.29 27.97
C ILE A 167 -17.61 19.17 28.22
N ASN A 168 -17.56 18.64 29.44
CA ASN A 168 -16.70 17.50 29.76
C ASN A 168 -17.12 16.23 29.00
N LEU A 169 -18.43 16.01 28.85
CA LEU A 169 -18.97 14.88 28.09
C LEU A 169 -18.69 15.03 26.59
N LEU A 170 -18.85 16.25 26.03
CA LEU A 170 -18.47 16.52 24.64
C LEU A 170 -16.98 16.33 24.40
N SER A 171 -16.13 16.83 25.30
CA SER A 171 -14.69 16.59 25.24
C SER A 171 -14.37 15.09 25.30
N PHE A 172 -14.98 14.35 26.22
CA PHE A 172 -14.81 12.90 26.29
C PHE A 172 -15.22 12.22 24.98
N GLY A 173 -16.41 12.53 24.48
CA GLY A 173 -16.92 12.02 23.21
C GLY A 173 -15.99 12.30 22.02
N PHE A 174 -15.35 13.47 21.96
CA PHE A 174 -14.34 13.77 20.94
C PHE A 174 -13.12 12.84 21.03
N HIS A 175 -12.57 12.61 22.23
CA HIS A 175 -11.41 11.72 22.40
C HIS A 175 -11.80 10.25 22.14
N THR A 176 -13.00 9.84 22.53
CA THR A 176 -13.56 8.53 22.17
C THR A 176 -13.70 8.39 20.66
N LEU A 177 -14.22 9.39 19.97
CA LEU A 177 -14.34 9.37 18.51
C LEU A 177 -12.96 9.28 17.83
N LEU A 178 -11.97 10.03 18.33
CA LEU A 178 -10.60 9.96 17.84
C LEU A 178 -9.97 8.58 18.05
N PHE A 179 -10.22 7.95 19.21
CA PHE A 179 -9.79 6.58 19.48
C PHE A 179 -10.51 5.57 18.58
N LEU A 180 -11.80 5.76 18.30
CA LEU A 180 -12.54 4.94 17.34
C LEU A 180 -11.99 5.08 15.92
N PHE A 181 -11.58 6.28 15.50
CA PHE A 181 -10.89 6.48 14.20
C PHE A 181 -9.58 5.70 14.14
N PHE A 182 -8.80 5.73 15.21
CA PHE A 182 -7.61 4.90 15.33
C PHE A 182 -7.93 3.40 15.23
N LEU A 183 -8.93 2.91 15.98
CA LEU A 183 -9.32 1.50 15.95
C LEU A 183 -9.79 1.08 14.55
N ASP A 184 -10.58 1.93 13.90
CA ASP A 184 -11.04 1.70 12.55
C ASP A 184 -9.86 1.58 11.58
N ALA A 185 -8.91 2.52 11.58
CA ALA A 185 -7.73 2.44 10.72
C ALA A 185 -6.84 1.23 11.03
N ALA A 186 -6.64 0.92 12.31
CA ALA A 186 -5.76 -0.16 12.75
C ALA A 186 -6.29 -1.55 12.41
N TRP A 187 -7.61 -1.72 12.51
CA TRP A 187 -8.24 -3.04 12.43
C TRP A 187 -9.12 -3.24 11.20
N SER A 188 -9.39 -2.19 10.40
CA SER A 188 -10.20 -2.29 9.18
C SER A 188 -9.80 -3.45 8.26
N PRO A 189 -8.51 -3.66 7.93
CA PRO A 189 -8.10 -4.78 7.07
C PRO A 189 -8.46 -6.16 7.62
N TYR A 190 -8.67 -6.28 8.93
CA TYR A 190 -8.93 -7.54 9.62
C TYR A 190 -10.40 -7.74 9.97
N ILE A 191 -11.11 -6.66 10.35
CA ILE A 191 -12.50 -6.68 10.83
C ILE A 191 -13.49 -6.51 9.67
N PHE A 192 -13.15 -5.68 8.68
CA PHE A 192 -14.00 -5.37 7.54
C PHE A 192 -13.31 -5.76 6.24
N PRO A 193 -13.00 -7.06 6.01
CA PRO A 193 -12.51 -7.47 4.72
C PRO A 193 -13.53 -7.03 3.66
N SER A 194 -13.05 -6.29 2.67
CA SER A 194 -13.89 -5.61 1.66
C SER A 194 -14.77 -6.58 0.87
N HIS A 195 -14.48 -7.88 0.94
CA HIS A 195 -15.32 -8.98 0.45
C HIS A 195 -15.26 -10.12 1.46
N HIS A 196 -16.33 -10.90 1.58
CA HIS A 196 -16.24 -12.17 2.28
C HIS A 196 -15.19 -13.04 1.56
N GLU A 197 -14.18 -13.49 2.29
CA GLU A 197 -12.98 -14.18 1.80
C GLU A 197 -13.23 -15.32 0.79
N HIS A 198 -14.43 -15.89 0.82
CA HIS A 198 -14.91 -16.96 -0.07
C HIS A 198 -15.44 -16.50 -1.44
N ASN A 199 -15.75 -15.22 -1.66
CA ASN A 199 -16.42 -14.74 -2.88
C ASN A 199 -15.55 -13.90 -3.83
N LEU A 200 -14.30 -13.59 -3.47
CA LEU A 200 -13.45 -12.76 -4.32
C LEU A 200 -13.09 -13.49 -5.62
N HIS A 201 -13.64 -12.99 -6.73
CA HIS A 201 -13.30 -13.43 -8.07
C HIS A 201 -12.46 -12.35 -8.77
N PHE A 202 -11.38 -12.75 -9.42
CA PHE A 202 -10.66 -11.88 -10.34
C PHE A 202 -10.10 -12.68 -11.51
N ALA A 203 -9.91 -12.00 -12.63
CA ALA A 203 -9.25 -12.56 -13.80
C ALA A 203 -8.60 -11.41 -14.57
N HIS A 204 -7.31 -11.53 -14.89
CA HIS A 204 -6.57 -10.50 -15.61
C HIS A 204 -5.44 -11.09 -16.46
N VAL A 205 -4.85 -10.24 -17.28
CA VAL A 205 -3.67 -10.59 -18.09
C VAL A 205 -2.43 -10.26 -17.29
N GLY A 206 -1.61 -11.27 -17.00
CA GLY A 206 -0.29 -11.12 -16.38
C GLY A 206 0.77 -10.86 -17.44
N ALA A 207 1.81 -11.67 -17.45
CA ALA A 207 2.92 -11.56 -18.39
C ALA A 207 2.47 -11.67 -19.86
N LEU A 208 2.96 -10.73 -20.65
CA LEU A 208 2.82 -10.73 -22.10
C LEU A 208 4.18 -10.97 -22.74
N GLY A 209 4.16 -11.60 -23.91
CA GLY A 209 5.32 -11.72 -24.77
C GLY A 209 4.89 -11.57 -26.23
N PRO A 210 5.83 -11.72 -27.18
CA PRO A 210 5.51 -11.60 -28.59
C PRO A 210 4.56 -12.69 -29.10
N LYS A 211 4.57 -13.86 -28.47
CA LYS A 211 3.77 -15.02 -28.91
C LYS A 211 2.97 -15.67 -27.80
N THR A 212 2.94 -15.03 -26.63
CA THR A 212 2.42 -15.63 -25.41
C THR A 212 1.67 -14.61 -24.58
N ALA A 213 0.63 -15.06 -23.88
CA ALA A 213 -0.09 -14.27 -22.90
C ALA A 213 -0.47 -15.14 -21.71
N THR A 214 -0.10 -14.72 -20.50
CA THR A 214 -0.49 -15.39 -19.25
C THR A 214 -1.80 -14.80 -18.76
N ILE A 215 -2.80 -15.64 -18.53
CA ILE A 215 -4.06 -15.27 -17.89
C ILE A 215 -4.03 -15.78 -16.45
N HIS A 216 -4.14 -14.86 -15.49
CA HIS A 216 -4.13 -15.16 -14.06
C HIS A 216 -5.52 -14.96 -13.47
N VAL A 217 -5.99 -15.96 -12.72
CA VAL A 217 -7.38 -16.07 -12.26
C VAL A 217 -7.42 -16.51 -10.81
N ARG A 218 -8.35 -15.93 -10.04
CA ARG A 218 -8.88 -16.53 -8.82
C ARG A 218 -10.37 -16.73 -8.97
N TYR A 219 -10.82 -17.97 -8.80
CA TYR A 219 -12.23 -18.33 -8.92
C TYR A 219 -12.58 -19.36 -7.84
N PRO A 220 -12.88 -18.91 -6.60
CA PRO A 220 -13.19 -19.82 -5.50
C PRO A 220 -14.48 -20.61 -5.77
N PHE A 221 -14.45 -21.87 -5.36
CA PHE A 221 -15.59 -22.78 -5.44
C PHE A 221 -16.65 -22.42 -4.40
N PRO A 222 -17.96 -22.58 -4.67
CA PRO A 222 -18.57 -23.26 -5.82
C PRO A 222 -19.12 -22.26 -6.82
N LEU A 223 -19.69 -22.76 -7.91
CA LEU A 223 -20.54 -22.01 -8.84
C LEU A 223 -21.75 -21.36 -8.14
N GLY A 224 -21.55 -20.33 -7.31
CA GLY A 224 -22.56 -19.95 -6.31
C GLY A 224 -22.59 -20.95 -5.14
N GLN A 225 -23.44 -20.74 -4.14
CA GLN A 225 -23.60 -21.68 -3.03
C GLN A 225 -23.66 -23.14 -3.50
N ARG A 226 -23.21 -24.07 -2.64
CA ARG A 226 -23.63 -25.47 -2.69
C ARG A 226 -25.15 -25.45 -2.68
N ASP A 227 -25.79 -25.43 -3.84
CA ASP A 227 -27.21 -25.69 -3.93
C ASP A 227 -27.35 -27.15 -3.56
N ASP A 228 -27.83 -27.41 -2.34
CA ASP A 228 -28.08 -28.76 -1.81
C ASP A 228 -28.98 -29.61 -2.74
N TYR A 229 -29.60 -29.00 -3.76
CA TYR A 229 -30.36 -29.65 -4.82
C TYR A 229 -29.53 -30.47 -5.81
N LEU A 230 -28.22 -30.21 -5.96
CA LEU A 230 -27.33 -30.98 -6.86
C LEU A 230 -26.53 -32.07 -6.12
N ASN A 231 -26.69 -32.18 -4.81
CA ASN A 231 -26.05 -33.23 -4.02
C ASN A 231 -26.72 -34.60 -4.36
N GLY A 232 -25.98 -35.47 -5.04
CA GLY A 232 -26.47 -36.79 -5.48
C GLY A 232 -27.32 -36.79 -6.76
N GLY A 233 -27.34 -35.68 -7.51
CA GLY A 233 -28.01 -35.59 -8.81
C GLY A 233 -27.15 -36.19 -9.93
N LEU A 234 -27.76 -36.95 -10.84
CA LEU A 234 -27.11 -37.34 -12.09
C LEU A 234 -27.30 -36.20 -13.12
N ILE A 235 -26.21 -35.74 -13.71
CA ILE A 235 -26.23 -34.76 -14.80
C ILE A 235 -25.91 -35.50 -16.09
N GLU A 236 -26.79 -35.34 -17.07
CA GLU A 236 -26.57 -35.83 -18.43
C GLU A 236 -25.57 -34.92 -19.14
N GLN A 237 -24.44 -35.48 -19.56
CA GLN A 237 -23.46 -34.76 -20.34
C GLN A 237 -23.81 -34.89 -21.83
N ASP A 238 -23.94 -33.75 -22.51
CA ASP A 238 -24.23 -33.52 -23.93
C ASP A 238 -25.70 -33.29 -24.35
N ILE A 239 -26.10 -32.02 -24.40
CA ILE A 239 -27.10 -31.58 -25.39
C ILE A 239 -26.38 -31.57 -26.76
N GLY A 240 -26.20 -32.74 -27.38
CA GLY A 240 -25.77 -32.83 -28.79
C GLY A 240 -24.86 -33.99 -29.23
N SER A 241 -24.47 -34.93 -28.37
CA SER A 241 -23.80 -36.17 -28.80
C SER A 241 -24.73 -37.37 -28.62
N PHE A 242 -24.65 -38.33 -29.53
CA PHE A 242 -25.55 -39.50 -29.60
C PHE A 242 -25.32 -40.52 -28.47
N ASP A 243 -24.46 -40.23 -27.48
CA ASP A 243 -23.97 -41.17 -26.47
C ASP A 243 -23.97 -40.54 -25.05
N GLY A 244 -25.07 -39.84 -24.72
CA GLY A 244 -25.24 -39.15 -23.43
C GLY A 244 -25.07 -40.10 -22.24
N ALA A 245 -24.07 -39.84 -21.40
CA ALA A 245 -23.83 -40.59 -20.18
C ALA A 245 -24.25 -39.76 -18.96
N LEU A 246 -25.01 -40.39 -18.05
CA LEU A 246 -25.34 -39.82 -16.74
C LEU A 246 -24.10 -39.88 -15.84
N ARG A 247 -23.61 -38.73 -15.39
CA ARG A 247 -22.53 -38.64 -14.40
C ARG A 247 -23.04 -38.06 -13.10
N ASP A 248 -22.41 -38.45 -11.99
CA ASP A 248 -22.65 -37.81 -10.70
C ASP A 248 -22.26 -36.32 -10.80
N ALA A 249 -23.17 -35.41 -10.42
CA ALA A 249 -22.90 -33.99 -10.31
C ALA A 249 -21.67 -33.69 -9.45
N GLN A 250 -21.35 -34.58 -8.51
CA GLN A 250 -20.14 -34.53 -7.69
C GLN A 250 -18.85 -34.53 -8.51
N SER A 251 -18.83 -35.19 -9.67
CA SER A 251 -17.67 -35.20 -10.58
C SER A 251 -17.39 -33.83 -11.23
N LEU A 252 -18.36 -32.91 -11.27
CA LEU A 252 -18.14 -31.52 -11.65
C LEU A 252 -17.50 -30.71 -10.52
N PHE A 253 -17.82 -31.07 -9.28
CA PHE A 253 -17.30 -30.44 -8.07
C PHE A 253 -15.86 -30.88 -7.73
N ASP A 254 -15.44 -32.06 -8.20
CA ASP A 254 -14.10 -32.61 -8.01
C ASP A 254 -13.13 -32.34 -9.18
N ASN A 255 -13.54 -31.58 -10.21
CA ASN A 255 -12.67 -31.26 -11.35
C ASN A 255 -11.61 -30.21 -10.96
N PRO A 256 -10.31 -30.55 -10.93
CA PRO A 256 -9.25 -29.60 -10.60
C PRO A 256 -9.05 -28.53 -11.69
N GLU A 257 -9.61 -28.73 -12.89
CA GLU A 257 -9.51 -27.83 -14.03
C GLU A 257 -10.89 -27.32 -14.50
N PRO A 258 -11.62 -26.55 -13.67
CA PRO A 258 -13.02 -26.21 -13.93
C PRO A 258 -13.20 -25.16 -15.03
N LEU A 259 -12.16 -24.35 -15.31
CA LEU A 259 -12.20 -23.23 -16.24
C LEU A 259 -11.26 -23.41 -17.42
N ARG A 260 -11.66 -22.87 -18.56
CA ARG A 260 -10.87 -22.76 -19.78
C ARG A 260 -10.75 -21.31 -20.20
N VAL A 261 -9.56 -20.91 -20.61
CA VAL A 261 -9.35 -19.66 -21.32
C VAL A 261 -9.78 -19.82 -22.77
N VAL A 262 -10.65 -18.95 -23.26
CA VAL A 262 -11.00 -18.88 -24.69
C VAL A 262 -10.61 -17.51 -25.23
N TYR A 263 -10.07 -17.47 -26.44
CA TYR A 263 -9.51 -16.25 -27.02
C TYR A 263 -9.75 -16.19 -28.52
N ARG A 264 -9.61 -15.00 -29.12
CA ARG A 264 -9.57 -14.81 -30.57
C ARG A 264 -8.89 -13.48 -30.92
N GLU A 265 -8.35 -13.42 -32.13
CA GLU A 265 -7.78 -12.19 -32.71
C GLU A 265 -8.90 -11.17 -32.99
N VAL A 266 -8.66 -9.91 -32.61
CA VAL A 266 -9.55 -8.78 -32.94
C VAL A 266 -9.17 -8.29 -34.33
N ARG A 267 -10.02 -8.55 -35.33
CA ARG A 267 -9.87 -7.93 -36.66
C ARG A 267 -10.72 -6.68 -36.74
N ASN A 268 -10.09 -5.54 -36.98
CA ASN A 268 -10.79 -4.37 -37.48
C ASN A 268 -11.30 -4.73 -38.89
N ILE A 269 -12.60 -4.96 -39.03
CA ILE A 269 -13.24 -4.99 -40.34
C ILE A 269 -13.20 -3.54 -40.83
N VAL A 270 -12.07 -3.12 -41.37
CA VAL A 270 -12.08 -2.03 -42.34
C VAL A 270 -12.93 -2.57 -43.48
N LEU A 271 -14.07 -1.94 -43.71
CA LEU A 271 -14.82 -2.10 -44.94
C LEU A 271 -13.89 -1.65 -46.07
N GLU A 272 -13.00 -2.53 -46.53
CA GLU A 272 -12.48 -2.48 -47.89
C GLU A 272 -13.67 -2.81 -48.80
N SER A 273 -14.54 -1.82 -48.99
CA SER A 273 -15.32 -1.73 -50.21
C SER A 273 -14.32 -1.63 -51.35
N ASN A 274 -13.95 -2.78 -51.93
CA ASN A 274 -13.76 -3.00 -53.38
C ASN A 274 -13.00 -4.28 -53.76
N SER A 275 -12.86 -5.24 -52.85
CA SER A 275 -12.55 -6.62 -53.24
C SER A 275 -13.50 -7.56 -52.52
N ALA A 276 -14.76 -7.53 -52.98
CA ALA A 276 -15.75 -8.53 -52.63
C ALA A 276 -15.11 -9.93 -52.75
N ALA A 277 -14.96 -10.56 -51.59
CA ALA A 277 -14.74 -11.98 -51.44
C ALA A 277 -15.91 -12.71 -52.10
N ASN A 278 -15.80 -12.94 -53.41
CA ASN A 278 -16.72 -13.80 -54.14
C ASN A 278 -16.45 -15.25 -53.72
N SER A 279 -17.21 -15.74 -52.74
CA SER A 279 -17.52 -17.16 -52.68
C SER A 279 -18.50 -17.49 -53.82
N ILE A 280 -18.42 -18.73 -54.31
CA ILE A 280 -19.18 -19.25 -55.47
C ILE A 280 -20.72 -19.10 -55.30
N ASP A 281 -21.21 -18.86 -54.07
CA ASP A 281 -22.62 -18.70 -53.72
C ASP A 281 -23.05 -17.24 -53.42
N GLY A 282 -22.18 -16.24 -53.59
CA GLY A 282 -22.53 -14.82 -53.52
C GLY A 282 -22.95 -14.31 -52.12
N ARG A 283 -22.65 -15.05 -51.05
CA ARG A 283 -22.95 -14.63 -49.66
C ARG A 283 -21.73 -13.99 -49.02
N ILE A 284 -21.88 -12.77 -48.48
CA ILE A 284 -20.86 -12.14 -47.63
C ILE A 284 -20.69 -13.01 -46.39
N ARG A 285 -19.58 -13.75 -46.30
CA ARG A 285 -19.18 -14.41 -45.06
C ARG A 285 -18.60 -13.37 -44.11
N THR A 286 -19.46 -12.68 -43.35
CA THR A 286 -19.04 -12.10 -42.06
C THR A 286 -18.79 -13.25 -41.09
N GLN A 287 -17.72 -14.04 -41.31
CA GLN A 287 -17.28 -15.03 -40.35
C GLN A 287 -16.67 -14.28 -39.17
N ALA A 288 -17.50 -13.93 -38.18
CA ALA A 288 -17.01 -13.64 -36.85
C ALA A 288 -16.10 -14.81 -36.45
N LYS A 289 -14.80 -14.56 -36.25
CA LYS A 289 -13.87 -15.62 -35.87
C LYS A 289 -14.44 -16.34 -34.64
N ARG A 290 -14.53 -17.66 -34.76
CA ARG A 290 -14.91 -18.56 -33.67
C ARG A 290 -13.91 -18.39 -32.53
N TRP A 291 -14.39 -18.44 -31.28
CA TRP A 291 -13.51 -18.50 -30.12
C TRP A 291 -12.60 -19.73 -30.20
N GLU A 292 -11.31 -19.53 -30.05
CA GLU A 292 -10.32 -20.59 -29.97
C GLU A 292 -10.28 -21.16 -28.56
N ARG A 293 -10.11 -22.49 -28.45
CA ARG A 293 -9.98 -23.18 -27.18
C ARG A 293 -8.54 -23.02 -26.70
N GLY A 294 -8.33 -22.19 -25.68
CA GLY A 294 -7.06 -22.06 -24.99
C GLY A 294 -6.89 -23.08 -23.86
N PRO A 295 -5.89 -22.85 -23.00
CA PRO A 295 -5.53 -23.77 -21.91
C PRO A 295 -6.62 -23.87 -20.83
N LEU A 296 -6.57 -24.98 -20.10
CA LEU A 296 -7.34 -25.19 -18.87
C LEU A 296 -6.62 -24.53 -17.69
N LEU A 297 -7.39 -24.14 -16.67
CA LEU A 297 -6.90 -23.52 -15.45
C LEU A 297 -7.06 -24.50 -14.29
N LYS A 298 -5.94 -24.91 -13.70
CA LYS A 298 -5.94 -25.68 -12.45
C LYS A 298 -6.27 -24.74 -11.29
N LEU A 299 -7.38 -25.00 -10.59
CA LEU A 299 -7.85 -24.20 -9.46
C LEU A 299 -8.24 -25.15 -8.33
N ASP A 300 -7.55 -25.04 -7.19
CA ASP A 300 -7.79 -25.90 -6.02
C ASP A 300 -7.70 -25.12 -4.70
N ALA A 301 -8.19 -25.71 -3.61
CA ALA A 301 -8.13 -25.07 -2.30
C ALA A 301 -6.69 -24.89 -1.78
N GLU A 302 -5.73 -25.70 -2.25
CA GLU A 302 -4.34 -25.63 -1.83
C GLU A 302 -3.64 -24.39 -2.40
N SER A 303 -4.08 -23.86 -3.54
CA SER A 303 -3.64 -22.61 -4.16
C SER A 303 -4.58 -21.43 -3.89
N ASP A 304 -5.52 -21.55 -2.94
CA ASP A 304 -6.57 -20.54 -2.72
C ASP A 304 -7.42 -20.23 -3.96
N TRP A 305 -7.62 -21.26 -4.77
CA TRP A 305 -8.33 -21.22 -6.04
C TRP A 305 -7.76 -20.20 -7.02
N THR A 306 -6.46 -19.90 -6.89
CA THR A 306 -5.71 -19.14 -7.88
C THR A 306 -5.05 -20.08 -8.88
N GLY A 307 -4.93 -19.62 -10.12
CA GLY A 307 -4.27 -20.35 -11.19
C GLY A 307 -3.92 -19.44 -12.35
N SER A 308 -2.82 -19.78 -13.02
CA SER A 308 -2.37 -19.12 -14.24
C SER A 308 -2.37 -20.10 -15.40
N ALA A 309 -2.73 -19.63 -16.59
CA ALA A 309 -2.61 -20.40 -17.81
C ALA A 309 -2.00 -19.54 -18.93
N LYS A 310 -1.06 -20.14 -19.67
CA LYS A 310 -0.32 -19.46 -20.74
C LYS A 310 -0.92 -19.82 -22.10
N ILE A 311 -1.40 -18.82 -22.82
CA ILE A 311 -1.76 -18.96 -24.23
C ILE A 311 -0.47 -18.85 -25.04
N GLU A 312 -0.25 -19.78 -25.97
CA GLU A 312 0.93 -19.83 -26.83
C GLU A 312 0.55 -19.73 -28.31
N GLY A 313 1.55 -19.52 -29.18
CA GLY A 313 1.34 -19.50 -30.63
C GLY A 313 0.63 -18.24 -31.14
N LEU A 314 0.62 -17.17 -30.34
CA LEU A 314 0.04 -15.89 -30.74
C LEU A 314 0.93 -15.16 -31.75
N TRP A 315 0.34 -14.24 -32.50
CA TRP A 315 1.06 -13.35 -33.41
C TRP A 315 1.61 -12.14 -32.63
N PRO A 316 2.83 -11.67 -32.91
CA PRO A 316 3.38 -10.44 -32.31
C PRO A 316 2.59 -9.19 -32.67
N ALA A 317 2.64 -8.17 -31.80
CA ALA A 317 1.99 -6.87 -31.99
C ALA A 317 0.52 -6.95 -32.43
N THR A 318 -0.20 -7.98 -31.96
CA THR A 318 -1.55 -8.30 -32.42
C THR A 318 -2.55 -8.18 -31.27
N GLU A 319 -3.70 -7.56 -31.53
CA GLU A 319 -4.77 -7.43 -30.55
C GLU A 319 -5.62 -8.70 -30.49
N TYR A 320 -5.84 -9.18 -29.27
CA TYR A 320 -6.67 -10.32 -28.95
C TYR A 320 -7.73 -9.93 -27.94
N GLU A 321 -8.83 -10.67 -27.95
CA GLU A 321 -9.80 -10.66 -26.86
C GLU A 321 -9.96 -12.06 -26.27
N TRP A 322 -10.24 -12.11 -24.96
CA TRP A 322 -10.35 -13.35 -24.19
C TRP A 322 -11.50 -13.32 -23.19
N ARG A 323 -11.95 -14.52 -22.82
CA ARG A 323 -12.91 -14.79 -21.74
C ARG A 323 -12.59 -16.11 -21.04
N LEU A 324 -13.26 -16.35 -19.92
CA LEU A 324 -13.28 -17.65 -19.27
C LEU A 324 -14.58 -18.37 -19.60
N ALA A 325 -14.47 -19.67 -19.85
CA ALA A 325 -15.60 -20.57 -20.05
C ALA A 325 -15.48 -21.77 -19.13
N PHE A 326 -16.61 -22.28 -18.64
CA PHE A 326 -16.63 -23.50 -17.86
C PHE A 326 -16.28 -24.71 -18.73
N ALA A 327 -15.35 -25.54 -18.27
CA ALA A 327 -14.85 -26.67 -19.05
C ALA A 327 -15.94 -27.72 -19.35
N HIS A 328 -16.92 -27.88 -18.46
CA HIS A 328 -17.94 -28.92 -18.56
C HIS A 328 -19.09 -28.61 -19.53
N ASN A 329 -19.46 -27.34 -19.71
CA ASN A 329 -20.61 -26.94 -20.54
C ASN A 329 -20.28 -25.84 -21.59
N SER A 330 -19.05 -25.34 -21.63
CA SER A 330 -18.59 -24.28 -22.54
C SER A 330 -19.36 -22.94 -22.43
N THR A 331 -20.08 -22.69 -21.33
CA THR A 331 -20.71 -21.39 -21.06
C THR A 331 -19.71 -20.40 -20.47
N PHE A 332 -19.90 -19.11 -20.73
CA PHE A 332 -19.04 -18.07 -20.18
C PHE A 332 -19.25 -17.90 -18.68
N THR A 333 -18.16 -17.61 -17.96
CA THR A 333 -18.22 -17.26 -16.54
C THR A 333 -18.80 -15.85 -16.34
N SER A 334 -19.21 -15.57 -15.10
CA SER A 334 -19.63 -14.23 -14.65
C SER A 334 -18.48 -13.22 -14.55
N VAL A 335 -17.24 -13.70 -14.36
CA VAL A 335 -16.03 -12.88 -14.23
C VAL A 335 -14.95 -13.41 -15.19
N PRO A 336 -14.51 -12.62 -16.19
CA PRO A 336 -15.01 -11.28 -16.53
C PRO A 336 -16.40 -11.33 -17.22
N SER A 337 -17.27 -10.38 -16.89
CA SER A 337 -18.63 -10.28 -17.43
C SER A 337 -18.67 -9.99 -18.94
N HIS A 338 -17.59 -9.42 -19.47
CA HIS A 338 -17.39 -9.12 -20.89
C HIS A 338 -16.00 -9.59 -21.35
N ALA A 339 -15.81 -9.68 -22.68
CA ALA A 339 -14.51 -9.95 -23.26
C ALA A 339 -13.50 -8.86 -22.88
N ARG A 340 -12.31 -9.27 -22.47
CA ARG A 340 -11.20 -8.38 -22.16
C ARG A 340 -10.20 -8.44 -23.29
N LYS A 341 -9.51 -7.31 -23.55
CA LYS A 341 -8.54 -7.20 -24.65
C LYS A 341 -7.12 -7.17 -24.12
N PHE A 342 -6.17 -7.67 -24.92
CA PHE A 342 -4.75 -7.46 -24.72
C PHE A 342 -4.04 -7.39 -26.08
N ILE A 343 -2.81 -6.87 -26.08
CA ILE A 343 -1.98 -6.78 -27.27
C ILE A 343 -0.67 -7.51 -26.96
N THR A 344 -0.34 -8.52 -27.75
CA THR A 344 0.97 -9.19 -27.65
C THR A 344 2.08 -8.21 -27.97
N TRP A 345 3.25 -8.39 -27.36
CA TRP A 345 4.35 -7.45 -27.58
C TRP A 345 4.94 -7.57 -29.00
N PRO A 346 5.63 -6.54 -29.48
CA PRO A 346 6.39 -6.62 -30.73
C PRO A 346 7.50 -7.68 -30.65
N ASP A 347 7.84 -8.30 -31.78
CA ASP A 347 8.97 -9.24 -31.85
C ASP A 347 10.29 -8.45 -31.75
N PRO A 348 11.16 -8.73 -30.74
CA PRO A 348 12.46 -8.09 -30.59
C PRO A 348 13.36 -8.13 -31.83
N ARG A 349 13.17 -9.11 -32.71
CA ARG A 349 13.99 -9.27 -33.93
C ARG A 349 13.62 -8.27 -35.02
N LEU A 350 12.39 -7.73 -34.97
CA LEU A 350 11.89 -6.75 -35.94
C LEU A 350 12.31 -5.31 -35.61
N SER A 351 12.89 -5.08 -34.43
CA SER A 351 13.43 -3.78 -34.03
C SER A 351 14.52 -3.23 -34.95
N ASP A 352 15.17 -4.07 -35.78
CA ASP A 352 16.29 -3.69 -36.66
C ASP A 352 15.88 -3.48 -38.13
N ASP A 353 14.66 -3.87 -38.51
CA ASP A 353 14.24 -3.85 -39.91
C ASP A 353 13.71 -2.46 -40.29
N LYS A 354 14.58 -1.69 -40.96
CA LYS A 354 14.29 -0.32 -41.41
C LYS A 354 13.12 -0.25 -42.40
N ASP A 355 12.87 -1.32 -43.16
CA ASP A 355 11.79 -1.37 -44.15
C ASP A 355 10.44 -1.68 -43.46
N ALA A 356 10.44 -2.53 -42.42
CA ALA A 356 9.29 -2.73 -41.53
C ALA A 356 8.99 -1.46 -40.68
N LEU A 357 10.02 -0.78 -40.20
CA LEU A 357 9.95 0.49 -39.47
C LEU A 357 9.44 1.66 -40.34
N GLY A 358 9.68 1.63 -41.65
CA GLY A 358 9.19 2.63 -42.60
C GLY A 358 7.66 2.71 -42.68
N ALA A 359 6.97 1.58 -42.50
CA ALA A 359 5.51 1.48 -42.47
C ALA A 359 4.92 1.79 -41.08
N LEU A 360 5.66 1.52 -39.99
CA LEU A 360 5.26 1.74 -38.59
C LEU A 360 5.56 3.15 -38.06
N ARG A 361 6.22 4.01 -38.85
CA ARG A 361 6.47 5.44 -38.57
C ARG A 361 5.19 6.28 -38.56
N THR A 362 4.13 5.79 -37.95
CA THR A 362 2.99 6.62 -37.61
C THR A 362 3.47 7.65 -36.57
N THR A 363 3.10 8.90 -36.84
CA THR A 363 3.20 9.99 -35.87
C THR A 363 2.55 9.56 -34.55
N ARG A 364 2.99 10.12 -33.42
CA ARG A 364 2.34 9.94 -32.10
C ARG A 364 0.83 9.81 -32.26
N ASN A 365 0.20 8.95 -31.45
CA ASN A 365 -1.26 8.90 -31.37
C ASN A 365 -1.82 10.32 -31.19
N GLU A 366 -3.07 10.57 -31.59
CA GLU A 366 -3.69 11.91 -31.51
C GLU A 366 -3.62 12.51 -30.08
N ASP A 367 -3.53 11.66 -29.06
CA ASP A 367 -3.37 12.02 -27.64
C ASP A 367 -1.90 12.23 -27.18
N GLY A 368 -0.94 12.16 -28.10
CA GLY A 368 0.50 12.32 -27.86
C GLY A 368 1.21 11.09 -27.28
N SER A 369 0.52 9.95 -27.09
CA SER A 369 1.11 8.73 -26.55
C SER A 369 1.95 7.94 -27.56
N ALA A 370 2.83 7.06 -27.06
CA ALA A 370 3.64 6.18 -27.90
C ALA A 370 2.77 5.16 -28.67
N PRO A 371 3.10 4.82 -29.93
CA PRO A 371 2.35 3.83 -30.70
C PRO A 371 2.34 2.45 -30.04
N PHE A 372 1.26 1.69 -30.20
CA PHE A 372 1.05 0.41 -29.50
C PHE A 372 1.84 -0.76 -30.08
N ASP A 373 2.15 -0.68 -31.35
CA ASP A 373 2.80 -1.67 -32.20
C ASP A 373 4.29 -1.38 -32.43
N ASP A 374 4.81 -0.27 -31.93
CA ASP A 374 6.21 0.12 -32.12
C ASP A 374 7.13 -0.66 -31.14
N PRO A 375 8.06 -1.50 -31.65
CA PRO A 375 9.05 -2.19 -30.83
C PRO A 375 10.10 -1.25 -30.21
N ASN A 376 10.24 -0.03 -30.73
CA ASN A 376 11.32 0.90 -30.43
C ASN A 376 10.81 2.20 -29.79
N HIS A 377 9.49 2.35 -29.55
CA HIS A 377 8.94 3.49 -28.80
C HIS A 377 7.78 3.05 -27.89
N PHE A 378 8.00 3.10 -26.58
CA PHE A 378 6.97 2.70 -25.61
C PHE A 378 7.15 3.38 -24.25
N THR A 379 6.15 3.26 -23.37
CA THR A 379 6.20 3.79 -22.00
C THR A 379 5.84 2.71 -20.99
N PHE A 380 6.59 2.63 -19.90
CA PHE A 380 6.29 1.79 -18.74
C PHE A 380 6.45 2.58 -17.44
N GLY A 381 5.89 2.08 -16.34
CA GLY A 381 5.97 2.70 -15.01
C GLY A 381 6.70 1.84 -13.99
N SER A 382 7.23 2.42 -12.93
CA SER A 382 7.84 1.69 -11.81
C SER A 382 7.57 2.36 -10.46
N SER A 383 7.26 1.56 -9.43
CA SER A 383 7.20 1.98 -8.02
C SER A 383 7.14 0.77 -7.08
N SER A 384 7.11 1.00 -5.76
CA SER A 384 6.92 -0.01 -4.70
C SER A 384 6.06 0.54 -3.56
N CYS A 385 5.84 -0.23 -2.48
CA CYS A 385 5.29 0.27 -1.22
C CYS A 385 3.84 0.78 -1.34
N ILE A 386 2.89 -0.14 -1.15
CA ILE A 386 1.45 0.08 -1.22
C ILE A 386 0.80 -0.36 0.08
N LYS A 387 0.24 0.61 0.81
CA LYS A 387 -0.65 0.35 1.94
C LYS A 387 -2.06 0.85 1.64
N PRO A 388 -3.05 -0.05 1.50
CA PRO A 388 -4.46 0.35 1.40
C PRO A 388 -4.93 1.16 2.61
N ASP A 389 -5.89 2.05 2.40
CA ASP A 389 -6.48 2.93 3.41
C ASP A 389 -5.48 3.86 4.13
N PHE A 390 -4.37 4.16 3.47
CA PHE A 390 -3.39 5.13 3.95
C PHE A 390 -3.12 6.24 2.90
N PRO A 391 -3.00 7.52 3.30
CA PRO A 391 -3.34 8.07 4.61
C PRO A 391 -4.84 7.93 4.91
N TRP A 392 -5.18 7.64 6.16
CA TRP A 392 -6.57 7.42 6.55
C TRP A 392 -7.37 8.72 6.48
N THR A 393 -8.61 8.64 6.00
CA THR A 393 -9.52 9.79 5.89
C THR A 393 -10.80 9.59 6.70
N PRO A 394 -11.33 10.62 7.40
CA PRO A 394 -12.54 10.51 8.22
C PRO A 394 -13.78 9.97 7.50
N THR A 395 -13.88 10.21 6.20
CA THR A 395 -14.97 9.75 5.34
C THR A 395 -15.00 8.23 5.18
N GLN A 396 -13.87 7.55 5.43
CA GLN A 396 -13.75 6.11 5.39
C GLN A 396 -14.14 5.43 6.71
N PHE A 397 -14.36 6.18 7.79
CA PHE A 397 -14.80 5.59 9.04
C PHE A 397 -16.11 4.85 8.82
N TRP A 398 -16.16 3.58 9.23
CA TRP A 398 -17.24 2.66 8.87
C TRP A 398 -18.63 3.28 9.06
N ALA A 399 -18.86 3.96 10.19
CA ALA A 399 -20.17 4.49 10.57
C ALA A 399 -20.69 5.65 9.69
N TRP A 400 -19.81 6.42 9.03
CA TRP A 400 -20.25 7.47 8.10
C TRP A 400 -20.06 7.03 6.64
N SER A 401 -19.11 6.15 6.35
CA SER A 401 -18.89 5.64 4.99
C SER A 401 -20.17 5.01 4.42
N TRP A 402 -20.90 4.21 5.20
CA TRP A 402 -22.16 3.64 4.71
C TRP A 402 -23.25 4.70 4.52
N LEU A 403 -23.32 5.73 5.38
CA LEU A 403 -24.25 6.86 5.24
C LEU A 403 -23.95 7.68 3.98
N LEU A 404 -22.68 8.04 3.77
CA LEU A 404 -22.25 8.79 2.58
C LEU A 404 -22.60 8.01 1.31
N ARG A 405 -22.32 6.70 1.28
CA ARG A 405 -22.66 5.85 0.14
C ARG A 405 -24.17 5.67 -0.06
N LEU A 406 -24.95 5.62 1.01
CA LEU A 406 -26.42 5.56 0.93
C LEU A 406 -27.00 6.80 0.22
N PHE A 407 -26.40 7.97 0.43
CA PHE A 407 -26.75 9.22 -0.26
C PHE A 407 -25.98 9.44 -1.57
N ASN A 408 -25.25 8.43 -2.06
CA ASN A 408 -24.43 8.49 -3.26
C ASN A 408 -23.37 9.62 -3.25
N ILE A 409 -22.77 9.87 -2.09
CA ILE A 409 -21.70 10.85 -1.88
C ILE A 409 -20.36 10.12 -1.76
N GLY A 410 -19.44 10.35 -2.69
CA GLY A 410 -18.08 9.77 -2.65
C GLY A 410 -18.02 8.26 -2.95
N ASN A 411 -19.02 7.73 -3.67
CA ASN A 411 -19.18 6.31 -4.00
C ASN A 411 -18.72 5.96 -5.43
N GLU A 412 -18.25 6.95 -6.19
CA GLU A 412 -17.62 6.75 -7.49
C GLU A 412 -16.35 5.89 -7.38
N PRO A 413 -15.87 5.26 -8.48
CA PRO A 413 -14.61 4.51 -8.47
C PRO A 413 -13.42 5.38 -8.01
N GLY A 414 -12.77 4.97 -6.92
CA GLY A 414 -11.72 5.78 -6.27
C GLY A 414 -12.27 6.92 -5.39
N GLY A 415 -13.57 6.92 -5.09
CA GLY A 415 -14.24 7.93 -4.28
C GLY A 415 -13.81 7.89 -2.81
N PHE A 416 -13.93 9.04 -2.14
CA PHE A 416 -13.40 9.23 -0.79
C PHE A 416 -14.20 8.52 0.32
N ALA A 417 -15.40 8.01 0.02
CA ALA A 417 -16.20 7.22 0.97
C ALA A 417 -15.89 5.71 0.89
N LEU A 418 -15.12 5.27 -0.12
CA LEU A 418 -14.74 3.88 -0.31
C LEU A 418 -13.66 3.43 0.68
N ARG A 419 -13.80 2.17 1.10
CA ARG A 419 -12.83 1.44 1.93
C ARG A 419 -11.82 0.73 1.06
N ASN A 420 -10.71 0.32 1.65
CA ASN A 420 -9.64 -0.39 0.97
C ASN A 420 -9.13 0.39 -0.26
N ARG A 421 -9.12 1.73 -0.14
CA ARG A 421 -8.77 2.65 -1.23
C ARG A 421 -7.26 2.79 -1.32
N ILE A 422 -6.74 2.85 -2.54
CA ILE A 422 -5.31 3.06 -2.81
C ILE A 422 -5.20 4.26 -3.76
N GLN A 423 -5.01 5.45 -3.18
CA GLN A 423 -5.00 6.72 -3.91
C GLN A 423 -3.93 6.76 -5.01
N GLY A 424 -2.80 6.09 -4.80
CA GLY A 424 -1.75 5.94 -5.82
C GLY A 424 -2.24 5.26 -7.09
N PHE A 425 -3.04 4.19 -6.98
CA PHE A 425 -3.64 3.53 -8.14
C PHE A 425 -4.77 4.34 -8.75
N ASP A 426 -5.56 5.08 -7.96
CA ASP A 426 -6.57 5.99 -8.48
C ASP A 426 -5.92 7.04 -9.39
N LYS A 427 -4.87 7.72 -8.92
CA LYS A 427 -4.12 8.73 -9.68
C LYS A 427 -3.40 8.14 -10.88
N LEU A 428 -2.84 6.92 -10.75
CA LEU A 428 -2.24 6.22 -11.87
C LEU A 428 -3.28 5.94 -12.95
N ALA A 429 -4.46 5.43 -12.57
CA ALA A 429 -5.55 5.14 -13.51
C ALA A 429 -6.07 6.41 -14.20
N GLU A 430 -6.28 7.50 -13.45
CA GLU A 430 -6.68 8.81 -14.00
C GLU A 430 -5.71 9.29 -15.08
N ARG A 431 -4.40 9.05 -14.87
CA ARG A 431 -3.37 9.49 -15.79
C ARG A 431 -3.22 8.59 -17.02
N VAL A 432 -3.26 7.27 -16.83
CA VAL A 432 -2.83 6.31 -17.86
C VAL A 432 -3.95 5.47 -18.47
N LEU A 433 -5.14 5.40 -17.85
CA LEU A 433 -6.24 4.49 -18.24
C LEU A 433 -7.56 5.20 -18.55
N ASP A 434 -7.91 6.22 -17.76
CA ASP A 434 -9.23 6.83 -17.84
C ASP A 434 -9.39 7.71 -19.07
N GLY A 435 -10.60 7.69 -19.65
CA GLY A 435 -10.89 8.39 -20.90
C GLY A 435 -10.18 7.82 -22.13
N ARG A 436 -9.49 6.67 -22.01
CA ARG A 436 -8.77 6.01 -23.10
C ARG A 436 -9.31 4.61 -23.35
N ASP A 437 -9.40 4.24 -24.62
CA ASP A 437 -9.71 2.86 -25.02
C ASP A 437 -8.62 1.89 -24.55
N ARG A 438 -7.37 2.35 -24.55
CA ARG A 438 -6.18 1.57 -24.20
C ARG A 438 -5.25 2.33 -23.24
N PRO A 439 -4.52 1.63 -22.37
CA PRO A 439 -3.54 2.26 -21.49
C PRO A 439 -2.45 3.02 -22.26
N SER A 440 -2.07 4.23 -21.84
CA SER A 440 -0.90 4.93 -22.42
C SER A 440 0.44 4.29 -22.04
N MET A 441 0.41 3.37 -21.07
CA MET A 441 1.54 2.62 -20.53
C MET A 441 1.42 1.14 -20.93
N ARG A 442 2.54 0.45 -21.25
CA ARG A 442 2.51 -0.95 -21.69
C ARG A 442 2.46 -1.96 -20.55
N PHE A 443 3.16 -1.65 -19.47
CA PHE A 443 3.20 -2.45 -18.26
C PHE A 443 3.69 -1.58 -17.09
N PHE A 444 3.47 -2.07 -15.88
CA PHE A 444 3.98 -1.46 -14.65
C PHE A 444 4.92 -2.44 -13.94
N VAL A 445 6.06 -1.95 -13.45
CA VAL A 445 7.02 -2.74 -12.68
C VAL A 445 6.83 -2.46 -11.19
N GLN A 446 6.36 -3.45 -10.43
CA GLN A 446 6.11 -3.34 -8.99
C GLN A 446 7.27 -3.98 -8.21
N LEU A 447 7.95 -3.19 -7.38
CA LEU A 447 9.22 -3.59 -6.73
C LEU A 447 9.05 -4.08 -5.28
N GLY A 448 7.90 -4.66 -4.95
CA GLY A 448 7.61 -5.21 -3.62
C GLY A 448 6.72 -4.31 -2.74
N ASP A 449 6.52 -4.77 -1.50
CA ASP A 449 5.75 -4.13 -0.44
C ASP A 449 4.30 -3.82 -0.80
N VAL A 450 3.60 -4.82 -1.33
CA VAL A 450 2.23 -4.69 -1.81
C VAL A 450 1.17 -4.99 -0.75
N ILE A 451 1.54 -5.69 0.34
CA ILE A 451 0.59 -6.11 1.39
C ILE A 451 0.91 -5.64 2.80
N TYR A 452 2.18 -5.33 3.12
CA TYR A 452 2.60 -5.03 4.50
C TYR A 452 2.11 -6.07 5.51
N GLY A 453 2.62 -7.30 5.36
CA GLY A 453 2.26 -8.49 6.12
C GLY A 453 2.36 -8.36 7.64
N ASP A 454 3.13 -7.39 8.12
CA ASP A 454 3.62 -7.27 9.48
C ASP A 454 3.37 -5.90 10.14
N VAL A 455 2.96 -4.87 9.38
CA VAL A 455 2.66 -3.54 9.91
C VAL A 455 1.24 -3.07 9.57
N PRO A 456 0.48 -2.54 10.53
CA PRO A 456 0.83 -2.30 11.94
C PRO A 456 0.74 -3.56 12.83
N TYR A 457 0.23 -4.67 12.29
CA TYR A 457 0.00 -5.91 13.01
C TYR A 457 0.45 -7.11 12.18
N TRP A 458 1.26 -7.98 12.77
CA TRP A 458 1.63 -9.26 12.19
C TRP A 458 0.74 -10.37 12.72
N GLY A 459 -0.04 -11.00 11.84
CA GLY A 459 -0.95 -12.09 12.18
C GLY A 459 -0.28 -13.47 12.32
N GLY A 460 1.05 -13.51 12.38
CA GLY A 460 1.83 -14.73 12.54
C GLY A 460 2.16 -15.47 11.22
N PRO A 461 2.99 -16.53 11.29
CA PRO A 461 3.53 -17.25 10.14
C PRO A 461 2.53 -18.26 9.57
N PHE A 462 1.29 -17.85 9.32
CA PHE A 462 0.23 -18.71 8.78
C PHE A 462 -0.14 -18.27 7.37
N ILE A 463 -0.28 -19.23 6.45
CA ILE A 463 -0.62 -18.93 5.05
C ILE A 463 -1.93 -18.13 4.91
N LEU A 464 -2.92 -18.39 5.77
CA LEU A 464 -4.20 -17.68 5.76
C LEU A 464 -4.05 -16.19 6.10
N THR A 465 -3.08 -15.82 6.93
CA THR A 465 -2.77 -14.41 7.26
C THR A 465 -2.35 -13.66 6.00
N TYR A 466 -1.42 -14.22 5.22
CA TYR A 466 -0.93 -13.60 3.98
C TYR A 466 -1.98 -13.60 2.87
N ARG A 467 -2.68 -14.72 2.66
CA ARG A 467 -3.79 -14.80 1.69
C ARG A 467 -4.87 -13.76 1.96
N LYS A 468 -5.24 -13.53 3.23
CA LYS A 468 -6.21 -12.50 3.60
C LYS A 468 -5.79 -11.11 3.11
N LEU A 469 -4.51 -10.75 3.29
CA LEU A 469 -4.01 -9.45 2.85
C LEU A 469 -3.98 -9.33 1.32
N TYR A 470 -3.60 -10.39 0.59
CA TYR A 470 -3.71 -10.40 -0.87
C TYR A 470 -5.16 -10.31 -1.36
N ARG A 471 -6.08 -11.05 -0.74
CA ARG A 471 -7.52 -10.94 -1.05
C ARG A 471 -7.99 -9.50 -0.87
N ASN A 472 -7.60 -8.85 0.22
CA ASN A 472 -7.91 -7.44 0.45
C ASN A 472 -7.30 -6.55 -0.66
N LEU A 473 -6.03 -6.74 -1.03
CA LEU A 473 -5.41 -5.97 -2.11
C LEU A 473 -6.18 -6.12 -3.44
N PHE A 474 -6.41 -7.36 -3.90
CA PHE A 474 -7.12 -7.67 -5.15
C PHE A 474 -8.60 -7.31 -5.14
N ALA A 475 -9.17 -7.16 -3.95
CA ALA A 475 -10.51 -6.66 -3.73
C ALA A 475 -10.65 -5.14 -3.87
N SER A 476 -9.55 -4.39 -3.84
CA SER A 476 -9.58 -2.93 -3.92
C SER A 476 -10.05 -2.48 -5.31
N ASP A 477 -11.07 -1.63 -5.36
CA ASP A 477 -11.51 -1.02 -6.63
C ASP A 477 -10.39 -0.18 -7.26
N SER A 478 -9.59 0.50 -6.44
CA SER A 478 -8.41 1.26 -6.89
C SER A 478 -7.42 0.35 -7.61
N PHE A 479 -7.07 -0.79 -7.01
CA PHE A 479 -6.13 -1.73 -7.62
C PHE A 479 -6.73 -2.40 -8.86
N ARG A 480 -7.99 -2.84 -8.77
CA ARG A 480 -8.75 -3.49 -9.86
C ARG A 480 -8.84 -2.64 -11.10
N ARG A 481 -9.02 -1.33 -10.94
CA ARG A 481 -9.02 -0.36 -12.04
C ARG A 481 -7.74 -0.42 -12.87
N VAL A 482 -6.61 -0.77 -12.24
CA VAL A 482 -5.28 -0.85 -12.87
C VAL A 482 -4.96 -2.27 -13.34
N TYR A 483 -4.90 -3.27 -12.45
CA TYR A 483 -4.37 -4.60 -12.81
C TYR A 483 -5.24 -5.34 -13.85
N GLU A 484 -6.53 -5.01 -13.97
CA GLU A 484 -7.40 -5.63 -15.00
C GLU A 484 -7.11 -5.11 -16.42
N ARG A 485 -6.41 -3.98 -16.56
CA ARG A 485 -6.14 -3.32 -17.86
C ARG A 485 -4.65 -3.15 -18.16
N LEU A 486 -3.80 -3.15 -17.14
CA LEU A 486 -2.37 -2.92 -17.26
C LEU A 486 -1.60 -4.13 -16.70
N PRO A 487 -0.81 -4.84 -17.52
CA PRO A 487 0.07 -5.90 -17.05
C PRO A 487 1.04 -5.40 -15.98
N MET A 488 1.20 -6.19 -14.91
CA MET A 488 2.11 -5.88 -13.81
C MET A 488 3.24 -6.91 -13.74
N MET A 489 4.47 -6.44 -13.89
CA MET A 489 5.68 -7.25 -13.69
C MET A 489 6.18 -7.00 -12.27
N SER A 490 6.11 -8.00 -11.41
CA SER A 490 6.31 -7.78 -9.97
C SER A 490 7.44 -8.62 -9.39
N ILE A 491 8.04 -8.14 -8.31
CA ILE A 491 8.86 -8.93 -7.40
C ILE A 491 8.45 -8.60 -5.95
N TYR A 492 8.67 -9.50 -5.00
CA TYR A 492 8.49 -9.18 -3.58
C TYR A 492 9.69 -8.40 -3.02
N ASP A 493 9.46 -7.79 -1.86
CA ASP A 493 10.46 -7.31 -0.94
C ASP A 493 10.18 -7.82 0.50
N ASP A 494 10.52 -7.07 1.55
CA ASP A 494 10.42 -7.59 2.91
C ASP A 494 9.00 -7.68 3.45
N HIS A 495 8.19 -6.66 3.18
CA HIS A 495 6.85 -6.54 3.72
C HIS A 495 5.85 -7.52 3.11
N GLU A 496 6.26 -8.37 2.16
CA GLU A 496 5.52 -9.58 1.80
C GLU A 496 5.57 -10.67 2.88
N VAL A 497 6.60 -10.67 3.74
CA VAL A 497 6.81 -11.66 4.79
C VAL A 497 6.81 -11.01 6.17
N VAL A 498 7.90 -10.31 6.52
CA VAL A 498 8.18 -9.59 7.77
C VAL A 498 9.33 -8.61 7.49
N ASN A 499 9.27 -7.40 8.02
CA ASN A 499 10.29 -6.34 7.88
C ASN A 499 11.73 -6.88 7.99
N ASN A 500 12.57 -6.48 7.05
CA ASN A 500 13.98 -6.83 6.87
C ASN A 500 14.28 -8.35 6.81
N TRP A 501 13.34 -9.22 6.42
CA TRP A 501 13.63 -10.66 6.30
C TRP A 501 14.67 -10.96 5.22
N GLY A 502 15.51 -11.97 5.46
CA GLY A 502 16.27 -12.65 4.42
C GLY A 502 15.92 -14.13 4.48
N GLY A 503 16.01 -14.84 3.35
CA GLY A 503 15.70 -16.28 3.33
C GLY A 503 16.71 -17.12 4.12
N ASN A 504 17.85 -16.51 4.47
CA ASN A 504 18.86 -17.01 5.38
C ASN A 504 18.90 -16.16 6.66
N LYS A 505 18.85 -16.81 7.84
CA LYS A 505 19.01 -16.19 9.16
C LYS A 505 19.98 -16.99 10.03
N LEU A 506 20.77 -16.32 10.86
CA LEU A 506 21.69 -16.98 11.80
C LEU A 506 20.91 -17.77 12.87
N VAL A 507 21.36 -18.99 13.20
CA VAL A 507 20.77 -19.83 14.24
C VAL A 507 21.30 -19.44 15.62
N GLY A 508 20.40 -19.20 16.58
CA GLY A 508 20.73 -19.18 18.01
C GLY A 508 21.66 -18.05 18.43
N SER A 509 21.32 -16.79 18.13
CA SER A 509 22.09 -15.59 18.54
C SER A 509 22.26 -15.46 20.07
N ALA A 510 23.20 -16.24 20.62
CA ALA A 510 23.87 -16.13 21.90
C ALA A 510 25.15 -16.99 21.85
N VAL A 511 26.28 -16.31 21.65
CA VAL A 511 27.66 -16.64 22.06
C VAL A 511 28.35 -17.86 21.42
N ASP A 512 29.40 -17.57 20.64
CA ASP A 512 30.74 -18.10 20.94
C ASP A 512 31.75 -16.97 20.67
N GLU A 513 32.21 -16.29 21.72
CA GLU A 513 33.15 -15.14 21.61
C GLU A 513 34.53 -15.55 21.07
N ASP A 514 34.83 -16.85 20.99
CA ASP A 514 36.11 -17.38 20.51
C ASP A 514 36.05 -18.04 19.12
N SER A 515 34.87 -18.15 18.48
CA SER A 515 34.76 -18.74 17.14
C SER A 515 34.23 -17.73 16.12
N HIS A 516 35.09 -17.28 15.21
CA HIS A 516 34.73 -16.42 14.07
C HIS A 516 33.94 -17.19 12.98
N GLN A 517 33.12 -18.18 13.34
CA GLN A 517 32.35 -18.94 12.36
C GLN A 517 30.92 -19.14 12.84
N ILE A 518 30.02 -18.30 12.32
CA ILE A 518 28.58 -18.53 12.45
C ILE A 518 28.22 -19.65 11.46
N THR A 519 28.34 -20.90 11.90
CA THR A 519 28.30 -22.08 11.02
C THR A 519 26.89 -22.56 10.66
N LYS A 520 25.82 -21.96 11.21
CA LYS A 520 24.46 -22.45 10.98
C LYS A 520 23.48 -21.34 10.66
N VAL A 521 22.83 -21.50 9.50
CA VAL A 521 21.80 -20.61 8.96
C VAL A 521 20.51 -21.40 8.77
N THR A 522 19.36 -20.79 9.05
CA THR A 522 18.03 -21.36 8.80
C THR A 522 17.12 -20.35 8.11
N THR A 523 16.09 -20.87 7.44
CA THR A 523 15.01 -20.04 6.88
C THR A 523 13.99 -19.68 7.96
N PRO A 524 13.55 -18.41 8.06
CA PRO A 524 12.49 -18.03 9.00
C PRO A 524 11.16 -18.76 8.73
N GLU A 525 10.43 -19.14 9.78
CA GLU A 525 9.15 -19.87 9.68
C GLU A 525 8.08 -19.14 8.85
N ALA A 526 8.15 -17.81 8.82
CA ALA A 526 7.22 -16.97 8.05
C ALA A 526 7.43 -17.06 6.52
N VAL A 527 8.65 -17.39 6.05
CA VAL A 527 9.01 -17.32 4.63
C VAL A 527 8.21 -18.31 3.77
N PRO A 528 8.12 -19.62 4.10
CA PRO A 528 7.36 -20.56 3.27
C PRO A 528 5.87 -20.19 3.08
N PRO A 529 5.07 -19.87 4.12
CA PRO A 529 3.67 -19.52 3.92
C PRO A 529 3.50 -18.19 3.16
N ALA A 530 4.36 -17.20 3.43
CA ALA A 530 4.29 -15.89 2.79
C ALA A 530 4.66 -15.93 1.31
N THR A 531 5.79 -16.58 0.96
CA THR A 531 6.23 -16.73 -0.44
C THR A 531 5.28 -17.59 -1.25
N LYS A 532 4.66 -18.62 -0.64
CA LYS A 532 3.57 -19.38 -1.27
C LYS A 532 2.38 -18.49 -1.62
N ALA A 533 1.91 -17.67 -0.67
CA ALA A 533 0.81 -16.74 -0.93
C ALA A 533 1.18 -15.66 -1.98
N TRP A 534 2.41 -15.12 -1.95
CA TRP A 534 2.88 -14.21 -3.00
C TRP A 534 2.88 -14.87 -4.38
N TYR A 535 3.36 -16.11 -4.49
CA TYR A 535 3.37 -16.83 -5.75
C TYR A 535 1.96 -17.10 -6.28
N GLU A 536 1.02 -17.44 -5.40
CA GLU A 536 -0.39 -17.67 -5.73
C GLU A 536 -1.07 -16.46 -6.32
N TYR A 537 -0.78 -15.25 -5.86
CA TYR A 537 -1.49 -14.02 -6.26
C TYR A 537 -0.73 -13.16 -7.27
N ILE A 538 0.59 -13.21 -7.25
CA ILE A 538 1.47 -12.34 -8.04
C ILE A 538 2.47 -13.15 -8.84
N GLY A 539 3.29 -13.97 -8.17
CA GLY A 539 4.44 -14.62 -8.80
C GLY A 539 4.10 -15.52 -9.98
N SER A 540 2.98 -16.24 -9.92
CA SER A 540 2.50 -17.10 -11.01
C SER A 540 1.95 -16.34 -12.22
N SER A 541 1.74 -15.03 -12.11
CA SER A 541 1.33 -14.16 -13.22
C SER A 541 2.52 -13.53 -13.96
N ASN A 542 3.72 -13.55 -13.36
CA ASN A 542 4.95 -13.04 -13.95
C ASN A 542 5.46 -13.92 -15.11
N PRO A 543 6.45 -13.44 -15.88
CA PRO A 543 7.22 -14.30 -16.78
C PRO A 543 7.80 -15.50 -16.03
N ASP A 544 7.99 -16.61 -16.76
CA ASP A 544 8.56 -17.82 -16.19
C ASP A 544 9.95 -17.52 -15.57
N PRO A 545 10.25 -18.05 -14.38
CA PRO A 545 11.55 -17.85 -13.76
C PRO A 545 12.65 -18.45 -14.62
N LEU A 546 13.84 -17.87 -14.55
CA LEU A 546 14.98 -18.36 -15.34
C LEU A 546 15.38 -19.79 -14.97
N GLU A 547 15.12 -20.20 -13.73
CA GLU A 547 15.46 -21.51 -13.20
C GLU A 547 14.27 -22.06 -12.37
N PRO A 548 13.99 -23.37 -12.41
CA PRO A 548 12.88 -23.96 -11.65
C PRO A 548 12.97 -23.67 -10.15
N GLY A 549 11.83 -23.30 -9.55
CA GLY A 549 11.74 -23.02 -8.12
C GLY A 549 12.34 -21.68 -7.69
N GLN A 550 12.79 -20.84 -8.62
CA GLN A 550 13.25 -19.47 -8.37
C GLN A 550 12.17 -18.43 -8.70
N HIS A 551 12.40 -17.17 -8.30
CA HIS A 551 11.46 -16.07 -8.54
C HIS A 551 12.04 -14.90 -9.35
N TYR A 552 13.34 -14.93 -9.65
CA TYR A 552 13.95 -13.99 -10.59
C TYR A 552 13.69 -14.42 -12.04
N TYR A 553 13.48 -13.45 -12.92
CA TYR A 553 13.11 -13.69 -14.32
C TYR A 553 13.61 -12.57 -15.24
N THR A 554 13.45 -12.78 -16.54
CA THR A 554 13.78 -11.78 -17.56
C THR A 554 12.65 -11.66 -18.55
N PHE A 555 12.53 -10.48 -19.17
CA PHE A 555 11.63 -10.28 -20.29
C PHE A 555 12.18 -9.19 -21.22
N ARG A 556 11.57 -9.05 -22.40
CA ARG A 556 11.94 -8.04 -23.38
C ARG A 556 10.69 -7.39 -23.96
N TYR A 557 10.75 -6.07 -24.12
CA TYR A 557 9.83 -5.34 -24.98
C TYR A 557 10.65 -4.76 -26.13
N GLY A 558 10.41 -5.28 -27.34
CA GLY A 558 11.22 -4.93 -28.51
C GLY A 558 12.73 -5.05 -28.24
N ASP A 559 13.45 -3.96 -28.43
CA ASP A 559 14.90 -3.94 -28.24
C ASP A 559 15.39 -3.60 -26.83
N THR A 560 14.48 -3.53 -25.86
CA THR A 560 14.81 -3.26 -24.46
C THR A 560 14.68 -4.53 -23.63
N ALA A 561 15.68 -4.78 -22.77
CA ALA A 561 15.74 -5.98 -21.95
C ALA A 561 15.63 -5.65 -20.45
N PHE A 562 14.98 -6.54 -19.71
CA PHE A 562 14.74 -6.42 -18.27
C PHE A 562 15.25 -7.66 -17.54
N PHE A 563 15.96 -7.44 -16.44
CA PHE A 563 16.31 -8.48 -15.46
C PHE A 563 15.70 -8.12 -14.11
N VAL A 564 14.81 -8.98 -13.61
CA VAL A 564 14.15 -8.79 -12.31
C VAL A 564 14.80 -9.67 -11.27
N MET A 565 15.51 -9.03 -10.33
CA MET A 565 16.25 -9.68 -9.26
C MET A 565 15.33 -10.04 -8.09
N ASP A 566 15.51 -11.22 -7.52
CA ASP A 566 15.13 -11.52 -6.14
C ASP A 566 16.27 -11.05 -5.22
N CYS A 567 15.99 -10.09 -4.33
CA CYS A 567 16.96 -9.54 -3.39
C CYS A 567 16.67 -9.94 -1.93
N ARG A 568 15.82 -10.94 -1.68
CA ARG A 568 15.48 -11.36 -0.31
C ARG A 568 15.75 -12.84 -0.04
N ARG A 569 15.40 -13.74 -0.95
CA ARG A 569 15.39 -15.18 -0.67
C ARG A 569 16.77 -15.78 -0.42
N HIS A 570 17.78 -15.32 -1.15
CA HIS A 570 19.12 -15.93 -1.09
C HIS A 570 20.12 -15.10 -0.30
N ARG A 571 19.76 -13.87 0.09
CA ARG A 571 20.69 -12.97 0.74
C ARG A 571 21.18 -13.53 2.07
N SER A 572 22.46 -13.40 2.33
CA SER A 572 23.09 -13.71 3.60
C SER A 572 22.56 -12.79 4.71
N PRO A 573 22.60 -13.21 5.99
CA PRO A 573 22.25 -12.32 7.10
C PRO A 573 23.14 -11.08 7.13
N TRP A 574 22.57 -9.89 7.33
CA TRP A 574 23.34 -8.64 7.27
C TRP A 574 24.45 -8.54 8.32
N GLN A 575 24.35 -9.29 9.42
CA GLN A 575 25.31 -9.30 10.54
C GLN A 575 26.64 -9.95 10.19
N ILE A 576 26.73 -10.74 9.12
CA ILE A 576 28.00 -11.34 8.72
C ILE A 576 28.89 -10.28 8.07
N GLU A 577 30.21 -10.46 8.19
CA GLU A 577 31.21 -9.59 7.58
C GLU A 577 31.00 -9.52 6.05
N ASP A 578 31.20 -8.33 5.48
CA ASP A 578 31.02 -8.08 4.04
C ASP A 578 32.27 -8.49 3.26
N ASP A 579 32.42 -9.81 3.10
CA ASP A 579 33.50 -10.47 2.36
C ASP A 579 32.99 -11.12 1.05
N GLU A 580 33.81 -11.97 0.43
CA GLU A 580 33.48 -12.66 -0.82
C GLU A 580 32.36 -13.71 -0.70
N ASP A 581 32.08 -14.17 0.52
CA ASP A 581 31.05 -15.18 0.81
C ASP A 581 29.68 -14.53 1.13
N LYS A 582 29.67 -13.26 1.57
CA LYS A 582 28.43 -12.51 1.78
C LYS A 582 27.77 -12.18 0.44
N THR A 583 26.50 -12.54 0.31
CA THR A 583 25.76 -12.37 -0.95
C THR A 583 24.36 -11.80 -0.74
N MET A 584 23.91 -10.98 -1.69
CA MET A 584 22.53 -10.54 -1.87
C MET A 584 21.75 -11.51 -2.76
N LEU A 585 22.34 -11.94 -3.88
CA LEU A 585 21.62 -12.70 -4.92
C LEU A 585 21.73 -14.22 -4.75
N GLY A 586 22.76 -14.69 -4.04
CA GLY A 586 23.19 -16.07 -4.11
C GLY A 586 23.90 -16.40 -5.43
N GLN A 587 24.73 -17.43 -5.41
CA GLN A 587 25.59 -17.78 -6.54
C GLN A 587 24.82 -18.06 -7.84
N GLN A 588 23.72 -18.81 -7.77
CA GLN A 588 22.94 -19.21 -8.95
C GLN A 588 22.36 -18.00 -9.70
N GLN A 589 21.80 -17.03 -8.97
CA GLN A 589 21.21 -15.83 -9.57
C GLN A 589 22.29 -14.86 -10.05
N LYS A 590 23.39 -14.71 -9.30
CA LYS A 590 24.57 -13.94 -9.74
C LYS A 590 25.09 -14.43 -11.09
N ASP A 591 25.23 -15.74 -11.26
CA ASP A 591 25.68 -16.34 -12.53
C ASP A 591 24.64 -16.16 -13.64
N ALA A 592 23.35 -16.29 -13.35
CA ALA A 592 22.28 -16.01 -14.31
C ALA A 592 22.29 -14.55 -14.78
N PHE A 593 22.53 -13.61 -13.86
CA PHE A 593 22.62 -12.17 -14.16
C PHE A 593 23.82 -11.84 -15.04
N ILE A 594 25.00 -12.39 -14.75
CA ILE A 594 26.20 -12.18 -15.56
C ILE A 594 26.04 -12.77 -16.96
N ARG A 595 25.47 -13.98 -17.08
CA ARG A 595 25.13 -14.59 -18.38
C ARG A 595 24.16 -13.71 -19.17
N TRP A 596 23.14 -13.18 -18.50
CA TRP A 596 22.17 -12.28 -19.13
C TRP A 596 22.82 -11.00 -19.63
N LEU A 597 23.67 -10.34 -18.82
CA LEU A 597 24.43 -9.15 -19.22
C LEU A 597 25.24 -9.39 -20.49
N GLY A 598 25.94 -10.52 -20.58
CA GLY A 598 26.66 -10.94 -21.78
C GLY A 598 25.75 -11.10 -22.99
N ALA A 599 24.59 -11.74 -22.84
CA ALA A 599 23.63 -11.96 -23.91
C ALA A 599 22.97 -10.67 -24.42
N VAL A 600 22.70 -9.70 -23.53
CA VAL A 600 22.03 -8.45 -23.89
C VAL A 600 22.99 -7.34 -24.31
N ASN A 601 24.31 -7.49 -24.06
CA ASN A 601 25.33 -6.46 -24.31
C ASN A 601 25.18 -5.80 -25.70
N SER A 602 25.14 -6.63 -26.74
CA SER A 602 25.02 -6.20 -28.14
C SER A 602 23.65 -6.48 -28.78
N THR A 603 22.69 -7.01 -28.02
CA THR A 603 21.38 -7.41 -28.56
C THR A 603 20.21 -6.56 -28.05
N ALA A 604 20.40 -5.74 -27.01
CA ALA A 604 19.38 -4.84 -26.47
C ALA A 604 19.94 -3.43 -26.27
N THR A 605 19.22 -2.42 -26.74
CA THR A 605 19.65 -1.01 -26.70
C THR A 605 19.71 -0.50 -25.27
N PHE A 606 18.62 -0.61 -24.50
CA PHE A 606 18.58 -0.31 -23.07
C PHE A 606 18.45 -1.61 -22.25
N LYS A 607 19.10 -1.63 -21.09
CA LYS A 607 19.04 -2.73 -20.12
C LYS A 607 18.51 -2.18 -18.80
N PHE A 608 17.35 -2.65 -18.39
CA PHE A 608 16.79 -2.33 -17.08
C PHE A 608 17.09 -3.46 -16.10
N VAL A 609 17.72 -3.09 -14.99
CA VAL A 609 17.99 -4.00 -13.86
C VAL A 609 17.04 -3.61 -12.75
N VAL A 610 16.21 -4.55 -12.32
CA VAL A 610 15.13 -4.30 -11.38
C VAL A 610 15.52 -4.95 -10.05
N SER A 611 15.64 -4.14 -9.01
CA SER A 611 15.98 -4.56 -7.65
C SER A 611 14.89 -4.07 -6.70
N SER A 612 14.47 -4.86 -5.72
CA SER A 612 13.45 -4.43 -4.77
C SER A 612 13.98 -3.36 -3.81
N VAL A 613 15.26 -3.47 -3.41
CA VAL A 613 15.99 -2.54 -2.53
C VAL A 613 16.96 -1.64 -3.32
N PRO A 614 17.36 -0.48 -2.76
CA PRO A 614 18.34 0.42 -3.39
C PRO A 614 19.69 -0.22 -3.72
N PHE A 615 20.17 0.02 -4.94
CA PHE A 615 21.50 -0.39 -5.39
C PHE A 615 22.60 0.62 -5.00
N THR A 616 22.27 1.91 -4.93
CA THR A 616 23.11 2.98 -4.39
C THR A 616 23.33 2.82 -2.88
N THR A 617 24.47 3.33 -2.43
CA THR A 617 24.84 3.38 -1.03
C THR A 617 24.61 4.76 -0.40
N LEU A 618 24.02 5.73 -1.10
CA LEU A 618 23.83 7.10 -0.57
C LEU A 618 22.81 7.21 0.58
N TRP A 619 21.96 6.20 0.75
CA TRP A 619 21.04 6.13 1.89
C TRP A 619 21.76 5.73 3.18
N GLY A 620 21.41 6.41 4.26
CA GLY A 620 21.94 6.17 5.60
C GLY A 620 22.01 7.44 6.43
N GLY A 621 22.44 7.32 7.68
CA GLY A 621 22.66 8.48 8.55
C GLY A 621 22.51 8.10 10.02
N PRO A 622 22.60 9.06 10.96
CA PRO A 622 22.44 8.77 12.39
C PRO A 622 21.05 8.21 12.75
N LEU A 623 20.03 8.51 11.94
CA LEU A 623 18.64 8.12 12.16
C LEU A 623 18.15 7.07 11.14
N ASP A 624 19.01 6.63 10.21
CA ASP A 624 18.69 5.65 9.18
C ASP A 624 19.68 4.48 9.24
N TYR A 625 19.36 3.54 10.11
CA TYR A 625 20.13 2.32 10.32
C TYR A 625 19.78 1.24 9.29
N ASP A 626 18.51 1.19 8.87
CA ASP A 626 18.01 0.13 8.00
C ASP A 626 18.70 0.16 6.63
N SER A 627 18.90 1.33 6.01
CA SER A 627 19.58 1.42 4.71
C SER A 627 20.97 0.79 4.69
N LYS A 628 21.71 0.86 5.80
CA LYS A 628 23.08 0.34 5.89
C LYS A 628 23.13 -1.17 6.09
N THR A 629 21.99 -1.80 6.38
CA THR A 629 21.90 -3.22 6.72
C THR A 629 20.97 -4.00 5.79
N ASP A 630 19.99 -3.33 5.20
CA ASP A 630 18.91 -3.95 4.43
C ASP A 630 18.98 -3.70 2.90
N SER A 631 19.86 -2.79 2.46
CA SER A 631 20.08 -2.49 1.04
C SER A 631 21.40 -3.07 0.51
N TRP A 632 21.72 -2.82 -0.76
CA TRP A 632 23.02 -3.16 -1.34
C TRP A 632 24.22 -2.46 -0.65
N ALA A 633 23.98 -1.44 0.19
CA ALA A 633 25.01 -0.85 1.04
C ALA A 633 25.61 -1.80 2.09
N ALA A 634 24.95 -2.94 2.37
CA ALA A 634 25.42 -3.96 3.29
C ALA A 634 26.15 -5.13 2.60
N TYR A 635 26.20 -5.14 1.26
CA TYR A 635 26.72 -6.21 0.41
C TYR A 635 27.66 -5.63 -0.65
N THR A 636 28.59 -4.77 -0.21
CA THR A 636 29.43 -3.97 -1.09
C THR A 636 30.40 -4.82 -1.89
N HIS A 637 30.85 -5.97 -1.36
CA HIS A 637 31.74 -6.86 -2.10
C HIS A 637 31.08 -7.43 -3.36
N GLU A 638 29.90 -8.05 -3.24
CA GLU A 638 29.16 -8.57 -4.40
C GLU A 638 28.74 -7.42 -5.34
N ARG A 639 28.29 -6.29 -4.78
CA ARG A 639 27.92 -5.11 -5.56
C ARG A 639 29.06 -4.60 -6.42
N ASP A 640 30.24 -4.43 -5.84
CA ASP A 640 31.41 -3.92 -6.52
C ASP A 640 31.89 -4.91 -7.59
N TYR A 641 31.83 -6.22 -7.29
CA TYR A 641 32.06 -7.27 -8.29
C TYR A 641 31.11 -7.13 -9.50
N LEU A 642 29.81 -6.96 -9.28
CA LEU A 642 28.85 -6.72 -10.36
C LEU A 642 29.16 -5.43 -11.13
N MET A 643 29.57 -4.37 -10.43
CA MET A 643 29.98 -3.11 -11.04
C MET A 643 31.24 -3.24 -11.90
N THR A 644 32.15 -4.17 -11.58
CA THR A 644 33.31 -4.44 -12.46
C THR A 644 32.90 -4.91 -13.85
N ILE A 645 31.71 -5.53 -13.98
CA ILE A 645 31.17 -6.04 -15.23
C ILE A 645 30.24 -4.99 -15.86
N MET A 646 29.29 -4.46 -15.09
CA MET A 646 28.26 -3.53 -15.57
C MET A 646 28.86 -2.26 -16.18
N GLN A 647 30.02 -1.79 -15.71
CA GLN A 647 30.69 -0.61 -16.26
C GLN A 647 31.06 -0.72 -17.76
N TYR A 648 31.16 -1.94 -18.30
CA TYR A 648 31.51 -2.20 -19.70
C TYR A 648 30.28 -2.47 -20.57
N ILE A 649 29.09 -2.50 -19.98
CA ILE A 649 27.84 -2.74 -20.69
C ILE A 649 27.13 -1.38 -20.86
N PRO A 650 26.85 -0.94 -22.10
CA PRO A 650 26.22 0.34 -22.32
C PRO A 650 24.75 0.31 -21.90
N ASN A 651 24.26 1.46 -21.43
CA ASN A 651 22.84 1.78 -21.25
C ASN A 651 22.13 0.95 -20.17
N ILE A 652 22.79 0.75 -19.02
CA ILE A 652 22.17 0.14 -17.85
C ILE A 652 21.44 1.20 -17.02
N ILE A 653 20.17 0.94 -16.74
CA ILE A 653 19.35 1.70 -15.81
C ILE A 653 18.87 0.77 -14.70
N VAL A 654 19.10 1.12 -13.44
CA VAL A 654 18.61 0.38 -12.28
C VAL A 654 17.29 0.99 -11.80
N LEU A 655 16.31 0.16 -11.49
CA LEU A 655 15.04 0.55 -10.88
C LEU A 655 14.98 -0.06 -9.48
N SER A 656 14.70 0.77 -8.46
CA SER A 656 14.62 0.33 -7.06
C SER A 656 13.48 0.98 -6.27
N GLY A 657 13.13 0.40 -5.12
CA GLY A 657 12.01 0.78 -4.26
C GLY A 657 12.40 0.95 -2.78
N ASP A 658 11.56 0.46 -1.88
CA ASP A 658 11.75 0.34 -0.41
C ASP A 658 11.78 1.67 0.40
N ARG A 659 12.58 2.66 0.01
CA ARG A 659 12.95 3.79 0.88
C ARG A 659 11.89 4.84 1.21
N HIS A 660 10.70 4.75 0.65
CA HIS A 660 9.62 5.73 0.76
C HIS A 660 10.00 7.17 0.29
N GLU A 661 11.04 7.26 -0.55
CA GLU A 661 11.59 8.50 -1.07
C GLU A 661 11.95 8.32 -2.55
N PHE A 662 12.09 9.42 -3.31
CA PHE A 662 12.64 9.35 -4.66
C PHE A 662 14.09 9.82 -4.69
N ALA A 663 14.96 9.07 -5.36
CA ALA A 663 16.26 9.57 -5.78
C ALA A 663 16.70 9.01 -7.14
N SER A 664 17.47 9.82 -7.86
CA SER A 664 18.22 9.39 -9.04
C SER A 664 19.71 9.58 -8.79
N VAL A 665 20.49 8.52 -9.02
CA VAL A 665 21.91 8.44 -8.68
C VAL A 665 22.70 7.86 -9.85
N GLY A 666 23.80 8.50 -10.22
CA GLY A 666 24.82 7.93 -11.09
C GLY A 666 25.78 7.06 -10.29
N ILE A 667 26.10 5.87 -10.79
CA ILE A 667 26.91 4.88 -10.08
C ILE A 667 28.08 4.43 -10.97
N ALA A 668 29.27 4.43 -10.40
CA ALA A 668 30.52 3.99 -11.01
C ALA A 668 31.35 3.16 -10.02
N PRO A 669 32.31 2.34 -10.50
CA PRO A 669 33.30 1.73 -9.62
C PRO A 669 34.17 2.76 -8.91
N VAL A 670 34.65 2.42 -7.71
CA VAL A 670 35.56 3.28 -6.93
C VAL A 670 36.84 3.56 -7.71
N GLY A 671 37.31 4.82 -7.66
CA GLY A 671 38.50 5.27 -8.39
C GLY A 671 38.27 5.67 -9.85
N THR A 672 37.02 5.58 -10.33
CA THR A 672 36.62 6.11 -11.64
C THR A 672 36.60 7.65 -11.64
N ARG A 673 36.77 8.28 -12.81
CA ARG A 673 36.63 9.75 -12.97
C ARG A 673 35.25 10.21 -12.48
N SER A 674 35.22 11.32 -11.73
CA SER A 674 34.03 11.81 -11.01
C SER A 674 32.86 12.30 -11.87
N ASP A 675 33.03 12.36 -13.19
CA ASP A 675 32.02 12.75 -14.16
C ASP A 675 31.53 11.59 -15.04
N TYR A 676 32.08 10.38 -14.89
CA TYR A 676 31.63 9.20 -15.62
C TYR A 676 30.88 8.24 -14.70
N HIS A 677 29.61 7.99 -15.01
CA HIS A 677 28.76 7.04 -14.30
C HIS A 677 28.07 6.13 -15.32
N PRO A 678 28.54 4.87 -15.49
CA PRO A 678 27.99 3.96 -16.49
C PRO A 678 26.57 3.49 -16.18
N VAL A 679 26.17 3.54 -14.91
CA VAL A 679 24.86 3.08 -14.43
C VAL A 679 24.10 4.25 -13.84
N THR A 680 22.83 4.38 -14.19
CA THR A 680 21.91 5.34 -13.54
C THR A 680 20.83 4.58 -12.80
N GLU A 681 20.64 4.87 -11.53
CA GLU A 681 19.55 4.36 -10.73
C GLU A 681 18.41 5.37 -10.63
N PHE A 682 17.18 4.86 -10.66
CA PHE A 682 15.96 5.55 -10.27
C PHE A 682 15.28 4.75 -9.17
N SER A 683 15.45 5.19 -7.93
CA SER A 683 14.71 4.64 -6.79
C SER A 683 13.44 5.44 -6.60
N THR A 684 12.28 4.79 -6.65
CA THR A 684 10.98 5.47 -6.55
C THR A 684 10.03 4.72 -5.65
N SER A 685 9.74 5.31 -4.50
CA SER A 685 8.69 4.87 -3.59
C SER A 685 8.21 6.03 -2.72
N PRO A 686 7.03 5.92 -2.09
CA PRO A 686 6.06 4.84 -2.21
C PRO A 686 4.99 5.14 -3.27
N LEU A 687 4.39 4.13 -3.89
CA LEU A 687 3.21 4.30 -4.73
C LEU A 687 2.03 4.78 -3.89
N ASN A 688 1.87 4.24 -2.69
CA ASN A 688 0.84 4.68 -1.75
C ASN A 688 1.21 4.35 -0.30
N MET A 689 2.01 5.20 0.33
CA MET A 689 2.42 5.06 1.73
C MET A 689 2.87 6.43 2.26
N PHE A 690 3.48 6.49 3.44
CA PHE A 690 4.07 7.71 3.95
C PHE A 690 5.45 7.97 3.38
N TYR A 691 5.86 9.24 3.32
CA TYR A 691 7.27 9.60 3.13
C TYR A 691 7.98 9.87 4.46
N LEU A 692 9.31 9.81 4.45
CA LEU A 692 10.15 10.10 5.61
C LEU A 692 10.42 11.62 5.72
N PRO A 693 10.07 12.29 6.84
CA PRO A 693 10.31 13.73 6.98
C PRO A 693 11.75 14.04 7.39
N VAL A 694 12.47 13.06 7.93
CA VAL A 694 13.90 13.14 8.16
C VAL A 694 14.58 12.69 6.88
N ARG A 695 15.47 13.52 6.34
CA ARG A 695 16.21 13.19 5.12
C ARG A 695 17.19 12.07 5.42
N THR A 696 17.06 10.96 4.70
CA THR A 696 17.90 9.78 4.90
C THR A 696 18.94 9.58 3.81
N LEU A 697 18.92 10.41 2.75
CA LEU A 697 19.89 10.35 1.67
C LEU A 697 20.84 11.56 1.69
N SER A 698 22.13 11.32 1.47
CA SER A 698 23.13 12.38 1.30
C SER A 698 24.28 11.95 0.39
N GLN A 699 24.79 12.91 -0.40
CA GLN A 699 26.02 12.74 -1.18
C GLN A 699 27.24 12.43 -0.30
N ALA A 700 27.23 12.81 0.98
CA ALA A 700 28.34 12.57 1.90
C ALA A 700 28.35 11.15 2.50
N HIS A 701 27.34 10.32 2.24
CA HIS A 701 27.25 8.98 2.81
C HIS A 701 27.99 7.94 1.96
N ASN A 702 28.59 6.96 2.63
CA ASN A 702 29.20 5.76 2.03
C ASN A 702 30.06 6.07 0.79
N LEU A 703 29.76 5.45 -0.37
CA LEU A 703 30.53 5.63 -1.60
C LEU A 703 30.28 6.98 -2.30
N GLY A 704 29.35 7.78 -1.81
CA GLY A 704 29.20 9.17 -2.24
C GLY A 704 30.40 10.04 -1.88
N ALA A 705 31.06 9.77 -0.75
CA ALA A 705 32.25 10.50 -0.31
C ALA A 705 33.49 10.21 -1.17
N THR A 706 33.53 9.05 -1.82
CA THR A 706 34.63 8.66 -2.73
C THR A 706 34.45 9.22 -4.14
N GLY A 707 33.26 9.75 -4.46
CA GLY A 707 32.88 10.20 -5.80
C GLY A 707 32.46 9.07 -6.74
N ALA A 708 32.38 7.81 -6.26
CA ALA A 708 31.91 6.67 -7.03
C ALA A 708 30.39 6.73 -7.29
N GLU A 709 29.65 7.39 -6.40
CA GLU A 709 28.22 7.64 -6.57
C GLU A 709 27.93 9.14 -6.58
N ARG A 710 27.03 9.56 -7.46
CA ARG A 710 26.65 10.96 -7.61
C ARG A 710 25.14 11.14 -7.60
N LEU A 711 24.65 11.89 -6.63
CA LEU A 711 23.25 12.27 -6.55
C LEU A 711 22.88 13.23 -7.68
N TYR A 712 21.97 12.81 -8.56
CA TYR A 712 21.41 13.65 -9.62
C TYR A 712 20.17 14.40 -9.15
N LYS A 713 19.28 13.71 -8.45
CA LYS A 713 18.05 14.30 -7.92
C LYS A 713 17.57 13.57 -6.68
N TYR A 714 17.02 14.32 -5.74
CA TYR A 714 16.38 13.79 -4.53
C TYR A 714 15.06 14.54 -4.32
N LEU A 715 13.96 13.78 -4.21
CA LEU A 715 12.60 14.29 -3.99
C LEU A 715 11.92 13.42 -2.92
N PRO A 716 12.17 13.72 -1.64
CA PRO A 716 11.72 12.88 -0.53
C PRO A 716 10.22 13.00 -0.24
N ASP A 717 9.64 14.20 -0.41
CA ASP A 717 8.28 14.51 0.02
C ASP A 717 7.20 13.94 -0.92
N GLY A 718 6.05 13.56 -0.34
CA GLY A 718 4.86 13.08 -1.06
C GLY A 718 4.50 11.63 -0.76
N ASN A 719 3.22 11.34 -0.58
CA ASN A 719 2.73 10.01 -0.17
C ASN A 719 2.47 9.07 -1.36
N ILE A 720 2.48 9.63 -2.56
CA ILE A 720 2.21 8.90 -3.79
C ILE A 720 3.30 9.26 -4.79
N LYS A 721 4.10 8.28 -5.23
CA LYS A 721 5.20 8.47 -6.17
C LYS A 721 5.31 7.30 -7.15
N TRP A 722 5.56 7.60 -8.41
CA TRP A 722 6.00 6.61 -9.40
C TRP A 722 6.82 7.30 -10.50
N SER A 723 7.65 6.50 -11.19
CA SER A 723 8.43 6.98 -12.32
C SER A 723 7.87 6.39 -13.62
N GLU A 724 7.71 7.24 -14.64
CA GLU A 724 7.34 6.86 -15.99
C GLU A 724 8.57 6.91 -16.89
N PHE A 725 8.83 5.85 -17.64
CA PHE A 725 9.97 5.71 -18.54
C PHE A 725 9.45 5.58 -19.97
N GLU A 726 9.61 6.62 -20.76
CA GLU A 726 9.35 6.62 -22.20
C GLU A 726 10.65 6.30 -22.93
N VAL A 727 10.76 5.08 -23.45
CA VAL A 727 11.93 4.58 -24.17
C VAL A 727 11.73 4.86 -25.66
N ASP A 728 12.68 5.56 -26.28
CA ASP A 728 12.70 5.84 -27.72
C ASP A 728 14.06 5.47 -28.32
N THR A 729 14.09 4.36 -29.06
CA THR A 729 15.27 3.81 -29.73
C THR A 729 15.15 3.89 -31.25
N ARG A 730 14.16 4.62 -31.78
CA ARG A 730 13.92 4.76 -33.23
C ARG A 730 15.08 5.46 -33.94
N ASP A 731 15.72 6.42 -33.28
CA ASP A 731 17.03 6.94 -33.71
C ASP A 731 18.15 6.10 -33.10
N VAL A 732 18.62 5.11 -33.87
CA VAL A 732 19.71 4.20 -33.49
C VAL A 732 20.99 4.96 -33.11
N SER A 733 21.21 6.17 -33.66
CA SER A 733 22.39 6.97 -33.36
C SER A 733 22.28 7.78 -32.06
N LYS A 734 21.07 7.94 -31.53
CA LYS A 734 20.77 8.73 -30.33
C LYS A 734 19.61 8.11 -29.54
N PRO A 735 19.75 6.86 -29.07
CA PRO A 735 18.71 6.23 -28.26
C PRO A 735 18.53 7.03 -26.95
N VAL A 736 17.29 7.17 -26.48
CA VAL A 736 16.98 7.98 -25.31
C VAL A 736 15.87 7.36 -24.46
N VAL A 737 15.97 7.54 -23.14
CA VAL A 737 14.86 7.30 -22.21
C VAL A 737 14.46 8.62 -21.58
N HIS A 738 13.22 9.03 -21.79
CA HIS A 738 12.63 10.18 -21.10
C HIS A 738 11.96 9.70 -19.81
N VAL A 739 12.45 10.17 -18.68
CA VAL A 739 11.92 9.82 -17.35
C VAL A 739 11.09 10.98 -16.81
N LYS A 740 9.89 10.67 -16.32
CA LYS A 740 9.03 11.59 -15.58
C LYS A 740 8.77 11.03 -14.20
N VAL A 741 9.07 11.80 -13.16
CA VAL A 741 8.74 11.44 -11.77
C VAL A 741 7.44 12.12 -11.41
N ILE A 742 6.47 11.34 -10.98
CA ILE A 742 5.17 11.81 -10.56
C ILE A 742 5.11 11.78 -9.04
N ILE A 743 4.66 12.88 -8.43
CA ILE A 743 4.43 12.99 -6.98
C ILE A 743 3.05 13.56 -6.76
N ASP A 744 2.22 12.85 -5.98
CA ASP A 744 0.84 13.20 -5.64
C ASP A 744 -0.07 13.52 -6.86
N GLY A 745 0.29 12.98 -8.03
CA GLY A 745 -0.42 13.12 -9.31
C GLY A 745 0.22 14.10 -10.29
N ASP A 746 1.14 14.95 -9.83
CA ASP A 746 1.79 15.99 -10.63
C ASP A 746 3.19 15.58 -11.07
N VAL A 747 3.63 16.08 -12.23
CA VAL A 747 4.99 15.83 -12.73
C VAL A 747 5.99 16.68 -11.94
N ALA A 748 6.73 16.06 -11.03
CA ALA A 748 7.69 16.72 -10.15
C ALA A 748 9.08 16.89 -10.79
N TRP A 749 9.48 15.96 -11.66
CA TRP A 749 10.78 16.03 -12.36
C TRP A 749 10.75 15.36 -13.72
N LYS A 750 11.57 15.87 -14.64
CA LYS A 750 11.77 15.33 -15.99
C LYS A 750 13.26 15.28 -16.28
N VAL A 751 13.73 14.17 -16.84
CA VAL A 751 15.12 14.00 -17.28
C VAL A 751 15.17 13.11 -18.52
N SER A 752 16.17 13.31 -19.36
CA SER A 752 16.46 12.45 -20.51
C SER A 752 17.78 11.73 -20.27
N VAL A 753 17.75 10.40 -20.27
CA VAL A 753 18.95 9.55 -20.22
C VAL A 753 19.33 9.23 -21.66
N HIS A 754 20.42 9.83 -22.13
CA HIS A 754 20.95 9.58 -23.47
C HIS A 754 21.78 8.30 -23.47
N GLY A 755 21.38 7.34 -24.30
CA GLY A 755 22.09 6.09 -24.47
C GLY A 755 23.20 6.16 -25.51
N THR A 756 24.16 5.27 -25.38
CA THR A 756 25.20 4.98 -26.37
C THR A 756 24.62 4.07 -27.47
N PRO A 757 24.85 4.37 -28.75
CA PRO A 757 24.45 3.51 -29.85
C PRO A 757 25.05 2.11 -29.74
N ILE A 758 24.27 1.08 -30.07
CA ILE A 758 24.73 -0.30 -30.08
C ILE A 758 24.83 -0.79 -31.51
N HIS A 759 25.98 -1.36 -31.85
CA HIS A 759 26.18 -2.03 -33.13
C HIS A 759 25.84 -3.51 -32.98
N ARG A 760 24.64 -3.89 -33.40
CA ARG A 760 24.20 -5.28 -33.33
C ARG A 760 24.97 -6.11 -34.36
N THR A 761 25.62 -7.17 -33.91
CA THR A 761 26.27 -8.13 -34.81
C THR A 761 25.19 -8.90 -35.56
N ARG A 762 25.06 -8.69 -36.87
CA ARG A 762 24.16 -9.46 -37.74
C ARG A 762 24.67 -10.91 -37.88
N ASN A 763 24.50 -11.72 -36.85
CA ASN A 763 24.95 -13.11 -36.86
C ASN A 763 23.82 -14.05 -37.30
N ALA A 764 23.39 -13.94 -38.56
CA ALA A 764 22.59 -14.99 -39.19
C ALA A 764 23.46 -16.11 -39.81
N ILE A 765 24.78 -15.89 -39.95
CA ILE A 765 25.70 -16.87 -40.58
C ILE A 765 26.94 -17.16 -39.71
N GLY A 766 27.38 -16.19 -38.89
CA GLY A 766 28.58 -16.34 -38.05
C GLY A 766 28.46 -17.39 -36.93
N GLY A 767 27.26 -17.52 -36.33
CA GLY A 767 27.06 -18.45 -35.20
C GLY A 767 27.19 -19.92 -35.58
N LEU A 768 26.69 -20.32 -36.76
CA LEU A 768 26.79 -21.70 -37.27
C LEU A 768 28.23 -22.05 -37.66
N ALA A 769 28.96 -21.13 -38.28
CA ALA A 769 30.37 -21.33 -38.61
C ALA A 769 31.24 -21.42 -37.34
N GLN A 770 30.90 -20.64 -36.31
CA GLN A 770 31.63 -20.60 -35.06
C GLN A 770 31.39 -21.86 -34.22
N THR A 771 30.15 -22.35 -34.11
CA THR A 771 29.86 -23.66 -33.49
C THR A 771 30.46 -24.81 -34.27
N PHE A 772 30.50 -24.75 -35.60
CA PHE A 772 31.12 -25.78 -36.44
C PHE A 772 32.65 -25.85 -36.27
N LEU A 773 33.33 -24.69 -36.15
CA LEU A 773 34.78 -24.62 -35.92
C LEU A 773 35.18 -24.95 -34.48
N GLU A 774 34.31 -24.68 -33.50
CA GLU A 774 34.47 -25.10 -32.11
C GLU A 774 34.24 -26.61 -31.95
N LEU A 775 33.30 -27.20 -32.69
CA LEU A 775 33.10 -28.65 -32.75
C LEU A 775 34.32 -29.38 -33.34
N LEU A 776 35.04 -28.74 -34.26
CA LEU A 776 36.26 -29.26 -34.88
C LEU A 776 37.54 -28.99 -34.08
N ASN A 777 37.44 -28.40 -32.88
CA ASN A 777 38.56 -28.15 -31.96
C ASN A 777 39.70 -27.29 -32.56
N TRP A 778 39.42 -26.50 -33.60
CA TRP A 778 40.40 -25.67 -34.30
C TRP A 778 40.56 -24.26 -33.71
N ARG A 779 39.74 -23.90 -32.71
CA ARG A 779 39.94 -22.71 -31.87
C ARG A 779 39.63 -23.03 -30.39
N PRO A 780 40.47 -22.57 -29.44
CA PRO A 780 40.13 -22.65 -28.03
C PRO A 780 38.95 -21.74 -27.70
N ARG A 781 38.03 -22.21 -26.85
CA ARG A 781 36.92 -21.41 -26.30
C ARG A 781 37.48 -20.17 -25.64
N ARG A 782 37.20 -18.99 -26.21
CA ARG A 782 37.48 -17.71 -25.58
C ARG A 782 36.21 -17.25 -24.87
N TRP A 783 36.31 -17.08 -23.56
CA TRP A 783 35.41 -16.19 -22.84
C TRP A 783 35.93 -14.77 -23.09
N PHE A 784 35.02 -13.87 -23.47
CA PHE A 784 35.20 -12.49 -23.96
C PHE A 784 35.52 -12.34 -25.45
#